data_AF-I2GHK2-F1
#
_entry.id   AF-I2GHK2-F1
#
_cell.length_a   1.000
_cell.length_b   1.000
_cell.length_c   1.000
_cell.angle_alpha   90.00
_cell.angle_beta   90.00
_cell.angle_gamma   90.00
#
_symmetry.space_group_name_H-M   'P 1'
#
loop_
_entity.id
_entity.type
_entity.pdbx_description
1 polymer ?
#
loop_
_entity_poly.entity_id
_entity_poly.type
_entity_poly.pdbx_seq_one_letter_code
_entity_poly.pdbx_strand_id
1 'polypeptide(L)'
;MNPYRLLFFSCYIALRTVVGVQANADPIRWNLAAYKAQPGLTATVRADTLLLAWAGGVNADYRAYFVVDQGTPKLARLAVRKQGGNWKRLATQLTPEYRVASAIRRVTQQQTEPLEKLGIPLTERTLNAIKWDAFWDAPLLTGNVPPLSHKTAIPAFARFANHPGMPRLASEIKRVTATYQVTEGAVRTNGARMEIRFDGVQAGIFSGYLQYDIFRGSGLIRQTLMAKTEDPSVAFKFDAGLSGMPRHQSTRLLWRDLGRHWQQVRFGTPPDKAPVTVKSSNRLIAVETEAGSMAVFPPPHSFFWARETEQNLGYSWYRTDSAQTFSLGIRQADYEEDPHFSHNFALYSARPGTWQRMPMFILLSPDSGEQVIEQALAYTHHDFFKPLPGYKVMGYHYHVGLVKRFTDAGGSGRINDIEAIKSVGINLFGVIDGVRGEARNAVDDSFLEAQATYYQTARLHSDKDFLLMPHDENSTDGRSYELGGHHDLLLSKPVFWRNTRKPGQPLVEQHPKYGPVYNLGSPADLMAMTERENALISMPHPRTKGSTGYPDAIKDTPHFLHERYFGLGYRWGMGIDASESRLGEYRFIALWDEVNNWMTARNRPLKHVMAISETRSDYGERGKPPYDDIYGMSPVNYVKIDRVPTVDDMSPVIKALKEGAFFVTSGEVLITSFALTGTGEQRRLTADVEWTFPLDFVEVVWGDGVQTHRNVIPTTDLPPFGKKRFTIPFDPTGKKWVRFAAWDVATNGAMGQPQRLEPDPTTRQ
;
A
#
# COMPACT_ATOMS: atom_id res chain seq x y z
N MET A 1 -70.31 33.48 38.30
CA MET A 1 -71.75 33.82 38.21
C MET A 1 -72.26 33.39 36.85
N ASN A 2 -73.09 32.33 36.85
CA ASN A 2 -74.21 32.05 35.94
C ASN A 2 -73.93 31.85 34.41
N PRO A 3 -74.90 31.35 33.61
CA PRO A 3 -75.06 29.92 33.29
C PRO A 3 -75.23 29.63 31.77
N TYR A 4 -75.13 28.35 31.38
CA TYR A 4 -75.84 27.64 30.30
C TYR A 4 -76.18 28.33 28.96
N ARG A 5 -75.74 27.70 27.85
CA ARG A 5 -76.64 27.33 26.73
C ARG A 5 -76.05 26.26 25.80
N LEU A 6 -76.83 25.21 25.61
CA LEU A 6 -76.71 24.15 24.60
C LEU A 6 -76.68 24.71 23.17
N LEU A 7 -75.94 24.03 22.28
CA LEU A 7 -76.43 23.76 20.91
C LEU A 7 -75.71 22.53 20.31
N PHE A 8 -76.54 21.63 19.81
CA PHE A 8 -76.23 20.38 19.10
C PHE A 8 -75.40 20.62 17.82
N PHE A 9 -74.45 19.74 17.52
CA PHE A 9 -73.98 19.50 16.15
C PHE A 9 -73.74 18.00 15.91
N SER A 10 -74.38 17.49 14.85
CA SER A 10 -74.39 16.11 14.41
C SER A 10 -73.01 15.64 13.90
N CYS A 11 -72.59 14.45 14.33
CA CYS A 11 -71.44 13.73 13.79
C CYS A 11 -71.75 13.17 12.38
N TYR A 12 -70.96 13.56 11.39
CA TYR A 12 -70.75 12.77 10.17
C TYR A 12 -69.37 12.11 10.24
N ILE A 13 -69.35 10.79 10.43
CA ILE A 13 -68.14 9.97 10.29
C ILE A 13 -68.02 9.60 8.82
N ALA A 14 -67.05 10.18 8.11
CA ALA A 14 -66.64 9.72 6.79
C ALA A 14 -65.58 8.63 6.95
N LEU A 15 -65.97 7.36 6.76
CA LEU A 15 -65.03 6.25 6.58
C LEU A 15 -64.25 6.49 5.28
N ARG A 16 -62.97 6.84 5.37
CA ARG A 16 -62.03 6.74 4.23
C ARG A 16 -61.36 5.37 4.29
N THR A 17 -61.81 4.47 3.43
CA THR A 17 -61.08 3.26 3.05
C THR A 17 -59.80 3.66 2.31
N VAL A 18 -58.67 3.59 3.01
CA VAL A 18 -57.34 3.66 2.38
C VAL A 18 -57.11 2.29 1.73
N VAL A 19 -57.31 2.22 0.40
CA VAL A 19 -56.81 1.10 -0.40
C VAL A 19 -55.29 1.23 -0.41
N GLY A 20 -54.62 0.46 0.45
CA GLY A 20 -53.18 0.30 0.40
C GLY A 20 -52.81 -0.41 -0.90
N VAL A 21 -52.32 0.34 -1.88
CA VAL A 21 -51.63 -0.24 -3.03
C VAL A 21 -50.35 -0.86 -2.46
N GLN A 22 -50.33 -2.18 -2.30
CA GLN A 22 -49.08 -2.91 -2.13
C GLN A 22 -48.30 -2.74 -3.44
N ALA A 23 -47.35 -1.80 -3.43
CA ALA A 23 -46.33 -1.75 -4.47
C ALA A 23 -45.49 -3.03 -4.33
N ASN A 24 -45.84 -4.08 -5.08
CA ASN A 24 -44.92 -5.17 -5.34
C ASN A 24 -43.75 -4.57 -6.12
N ALA A 25 -42.56 -4.51 -5.50
CA ALA A 25 -41.35 -4.21 -6.24
C ALA A 25 -41.19 -5.28 -7.33
N ASP A 26 -40.82 -4.86 -8.54
CA ASP A 26 -40.57 -5.79 -9.64
C ASP A 26 -39.49 -6.81 -9.22
N PRO A 27 -39.68 -8.11 -9.51
CA PRO A 27 -38.71 -9.14 -9.18
C PRO A 27 -37.36 -8.85 -9.87
N ILE A 28 -36.27 -9.04 -9.14
CA ILE A 28 -34.92 -8.82 -9.68
C ILE A 28 -34.66 -9.72 -10.88
N ARG A 29 -34.09 -9.15 -11.93
CA ARG A 29 -33.54 -9.92 -13.05
C ARG A 29 -32.12 -10.38 -12.75
N TRP A 30 -31.83 -11.65 -13.01
CA TRP A 30 -30.47 -12.21 -12.96
C TRP A 30 -29.92 -12.48 -14.36
N ASN A 31 -28.86 -11.80 -14.74
CA ASN A 31 -28.16 -11.99 -16.00
C ASN A 31 -27.03 -13.02 -15.86
N LEU A 32 -27.22 -14.18 -16.49
CA LEU A 32 -26.27 -15.29 -16.48
C LEU A 32 -25.55 -15.46 -17.82
N ALA A 33 -25.60 -14.49 -18.74
CA ALA A 33 -25.04 -14.64 -20.09
C ALA A 33 -23.52 -14.91 -20.09
N ALA A 34 -22.80 -14.38 -19.10
CA ALA A 34 -21.36 -14.58 -18.92
C ALA A 34 -21.01 -15.69 -17.91
N TYR A 35 -22.02 -16.37 -17.35
CA TYR A 35 -21.82 -17.47 -16.42
C TYR A 35 -21.60 -18.78 -17.17
N LYS A 36 -20.57 -19.51 -16.75
CA LYS A 36 -20.27 -20.87 -17.19
C LYS A 36 -20.15 -21.76 -15.96
N ALA A 37 -21.04 -22.74 -15.84
CA ALA A 37 -20.98 -23.71 -14.75
C ALA A 37 -19.68 -24.50 -14.80
N GLN A 38 -19.09 -24.77 -13.63
CA GLN A 38 -17.91 -25.62 -13.52
C GLN A 38 -17.96 -26.47 -12.25
N PRO A 39 -17.29 -27.63 -12.21
CA PRO A 39 -17.17 -28.42 -10.99
C PRO A 39 -16.62 -27.60 -9.83
N GLY A 40 -17.29 -27.71 -8.68
CA GLY A 40 -16.91 -27.00 -7.45
C GLY A 40 -17.11 -25.48 -7.47
N LEU A 41 -17.79 -24.91 -8.48
CA LEU A 41 -18.21 -23.50 -8.48
C LEU A 41 -19.44 -23.32 -9.37
N THR A 42 -20.60 -23.15 -8.75
CA THR A 42 -21.91 -23.14 -9.42
C THR A 42 -22.79 -21.99 -8.95
N ALA A 43 -23.60 -21.48 -9.87
CA ALA A 43 -24.65 -20.49 -9.65
C ALA A 43 -25.99 -21.05 -10.14
N THR A 44 -27.05 -20.86 -9.35
CA THR A 44 -28.42 -21.24 -9.68
C THR A 44 -29.38 -20.16 -9.20
N VAL A 45 -30.28 -19.72 -10.07
CA VAL A 45 -31.35 -18.79 -9.70
C VAL A 45 -32.62 -19.59 -9.37
N ARG A 46 -33.26 -19.28 -8.24
CA ARG A 46 -34.55 -19.85 -7.84
C ARG A 46 -35.45 -18.72 -7.35
N ALA A 47 -36.57 -18.50 -8.04
CA ALA A 47 -37.35 -17.27 -7.91
C ALA A 47 -36.40 -16.06 -8.02
N ASP A 48 -36.39 -15.18 -7.02
CA ASP A 48 -35.58 -13.96 -7.01
C ASP A 48 -34.22 -14.13 -6.32
N THR A 49 -33.87 -15.34 -5.90
CA THR A 49 -32.63 -15.63 -5.15
C THR A 49 -31.57 -16.27 -6.06
N LEU A 50 -30.37 -15.67 -6.07
CA LEU A 50 -29.17 -16.30 -6.62
C LEU A 50 -28.49 -17.12 -5.53
N LEU A 51 -28.44 -18.45 -5.73
CA LEU A 51 -27.65 -19.37 -4.91
C LEU A 51 -26.29 -19.61 -5.59
N LEU A 52 -25.23 -19.40 -4.84
CA LEU A 52 -23.88 -19.83 -5.18
C LEU A 52 -23.46 -20.98 -4.29
N ALA A 53 -22.79 -21.98 -4.86
CA ALA A 53 -22.14 -23.05 -4.13
C ALA A 53 -20.73 -23.27 -4.67
N TRP A 54 -19.73 -23.32 -3.79
CA TRP A 54 -18.35 -23.54 -4.19
C TRP A 54 -17.59 -24.43 -3.20
N ALA A 55 -16.57 -25.11 -3.74
CA ALA A 55 -15.62 -25.89 -2.97
C ALA A 55 -14.60 -24.95 -2.33
N GLY A 56 -14.44 -25.06 -1.01
CA GLY A 56 -13.58 -24.23 -0.17
C GLY A 56 -12.16 -24.74 0.02
N GLY A 57 -11.75 -25.75 -0.75
CA GLY A 57 -10.52 -26.51 -0.54
C GLY A 57 -10.80 -27.87 0.10
N VAL A 58 -9.84 -28.40 0.86
CA VAL A 58 -9.89 -29.78 1.39
C VAL A 58 -10.89 -29.93 2.55
N ASN A 59 -11.24 -28.86 3.26
CA ASN A 59 -11.88 -28.98 4.57
C ASN A 59 -13.37 -28.59 4.60
N ALA A 60 -13.84 -27.79 3.64
CA ALA A 60 -15.19 -27.24 3.67
C ALA A 60 -15.75 -26.89 2.30
N ASP A 61 -17.08 -26.85 2.21
CA ASP A 61 -17.85 -26.26 1.14
C ASP A 61 -18.66 -25.07 1.66
N TYR A 62 -18.96 -24.14 0.75
CA TYR A 62 -19.62 -22.90 1.09
C TYR A 62 -20.81 -22.62 0.17
N ARG A 63 -21.79 -21.90 0.71
CA ARG A 63 -22.93 -21.35 -0.05
C ARG A 63 -23.19 -19.90 0.34
N ALA A 64 -23.51 -19.10 -0.67
CA ALA A 64 -23.98 -17.73 -0.52
C ALA A 64 -25.31 -17.57 -1.25
N TYR A 65 -26.23 -16.84 -0.65
CA TYR A 65 -27.54 -16.57 -1.22
C TYR A 65 -27.67 -15.06 -1.34
N PHE A 66 -27.80 -14.56 -2.57
CA PHE A 66 -27.98 -13.15 -2.85
C PHE A 66 -29.44 -12.88 -3.22
N VAL A 67 -29.96 -11.78 -2.69
CA VAL A 67 -31.26 -11.20 -3.03
C VAL A 67 -31.08 -9.70 -3.17
N VAL A 68 -32.05 -9.04 -3.82
CA VAL A 68 -32.17 -7.59 -3.78
C VAL A 68 -33.48 -7.25 -3.11
N ASP A 69 -33.40 -6.44 -2.05
CA ASP A 69 -34.54 -6.01 -1.25
C ASP A 69 -34.63 -4.49 -1.32
N GLN A 70 -35.72 -3.98 -1.92
CA GLN A 70 -35.93 -2.54 -2.15
C GLN A 70 -34.71 -1.85 -2.79
N GLY A 71 -34.14 -2.46 -3.83
CA GLY A 71 -32.95 -1.93 -4.52
C GLY A 71 -31.62 -2.17 -3.80
N THR A 72 -31.62 -2.74 -2.59
CA THR A 72 -30.40 -3.03 -1.82
C THR A 72 -29.98 -4.49 -1.97
N PRO A 73 -28.75 -4.77 -2.46
CA PRO A 73 -28.22 -6.11 -2.52
C PRO A 73 -27.95 -6.63 -1.10
N LYS A 74 -28.41 -7.85 -0.81
CA LYS A 74 -28.23 -8.51 0.48
C LYS A 74 -27.65 -9.91 0.32
N LEU A 75 -26.73 -10.24 1.22
CA LEU A 75 -26.37 -11.62 1.50
C LEU A 75 -27.45 -12.21 2.41
N ALA A 76 -28.51 -12.72 1.79
CA ALA A 76 -29.67 -13.31 2.47
C ALA A 76 -29.24 -14.44 3.42
N ARG A 77 -28.22 -15.21 3.01
CA ARG A 77 -27.63 -16.27 3.83
C ARG A 77 -26.19 -16.57 3.41
N LEU A 78 -25.33 -16.81 4.39
CA LEU A 78 -24.06 -17.49 4.25
C LEU A 78 -24.14 -18.84 4.98
N ALA A 79 -23.66 -19.90 4.35
CA ALA A 79 -23.68 -21.24 4.91
C ALA A 79 -22.35 -21.97 4.67
N VAL A 80 -21.98 -22.77 5.65
CA VAL A 80 -20.73 -23.54 5.68
C VAL A 80 -21.07 -25.02 5.88
N ARG A 81 -20.24 -25.90 5.34
CA ARG A 81 -20.34 -27.34 5.54
C ARG A 81 -18.93 -27.93 5.61
N LYS A 82 -18.56 -28.54 6.73
CA LYS A 82 -17.36 -29.41 6.78
C LYS A 82 -17.56 -30.59 5.85
N GLN A 83 -16.49 -31.08 5.21
CA GLN A 83 -16.61 -32.26 4.35
C GLN A 83 -17.32 -33.42 5.07
N GLY A 84 -18.27 -34.06 4.38
CA GLY A 84 -19.11 -35.14 4.94
C GLY A 84 -20.16 -34.70 5.97
N GLY A 85 -20.21 -33.42 6.36
CA GLY A 85 -21.15 -32.88 7.33
C GLY A 85 -22.44 -32.31 6.73
N ASN A 86 -23.26 -31.72 7.60
CA ASN A 86 -24.48 -31.00 7.22
C ASN A 86 -24.22 -29.51 6.97
N TRP A 87 -25.05 -28.89 6.10
CA TRP A 87 -25.02 -27.45 5.90
C TRP A 87 -25.49 -26.71 7.17
N LYS A 88 -24.66 -25.78 7.66
CA LYS A 88 -24.98 -24.91 8.79
C LYS A 88 -25.04 -23.45 8.34
N ARG A 89 -25.92 -22.66 8.95
CA ARG A 89 -26.08 -21.22 8.63
C ARG A 89 -25.12 -20.41 9.47
N LEU A 90 -24.23 -19.68 8.83
CA LEU A 90 -23.25 -18.82 9.49
C LEU A 90 -23.83 -17.44 9.78
N ALA A 91 -24.50 -16.85 8.79
CA ALA A 91 -25.10 -15.53 8.90
C ALA A 91 -26.29 -15.39 7.94
N THR A 92 -27.16 -14.42 8.22
CA THR A 92 -28.37 -14.15 7.42
C THR A 92 -28.65 -12.67 7.37
N GLN A 93 -29.28 -12.22 6.28
CA GLN A 93 -29.77 -10.85 6.11
C GLN A 93 -28.67 -9.78 6.23
N LEU A 94 -27.47 -10.06 5.70
CA LEU A 94 -26.37 -9.10 5.77
C LEU A 94 -26.49 -8.07 4.65
N THR A 95 -26.31 -6.81 5.02
CA THR A 95 -26.33 -5.66 4.11
C THR A 95 -24.92 -5.07 4.00
N PRO A 96 -24.40 -4.83 2.78
CA PRO A 96 -23.11 -4.16 2.60
C PRO A 96 -23.20 -2.69 3.04
N GLU A 97 -22.29 -2.27 3.91
CA GLU A 97 -22.15 -0.87 4.34
C GLU A 97 -20.83 -0.30 3.82
N TYR A 98 -20.90 0.81 3.08
CA TYR A 98 -19.74 1.59 2.65
C TYR A 98 -19.91 3.02 3.11
N ARG A 99 -18.91 3.56 3.81
CA ARG A 99 -18.86 4.99 4.19
C ARG A 99 -17.69 5.63 3.48
N VAL A 100 -17.95 6.67 2.71
CA VAL A 100 -16.92 7.36 1.92
C VAL A 100 -16.78 8.79 2.44
N ALA A 101 -15.53 9.21 2.65
CA ALA A 101 -15.20 10.61 2.87
C ALA A 101 -14.34 11.10 1.71
N SER A 102 -14.74 12.20 1.08
CA SER A 102 -14.01 12.81 -0.04
C SER A 102 -13.79 14.30 0.20
N ALA A 103 -12.69 14.83 -0.32
CA ALA A 103 -12.28 16.23 -0.22
C ALA A 103 -11.37 16.62 -1.39
N ILE A 104 -10.94 17.89 -1.40
CA ILE A 104 -10.10 18.45 -2.48
C ILE A 104 -8.62 18.15 -2.22
N ARG A 105 -7.98 17.45 -3.15
CA ARG A 105 -6.52 17.25 -3.26
C ARG A 105 -5.83 18.60 -3.46
N ARG A 106 -4.81 18.88 -2.65
CA ARG A 106 -3.96 20.08 -2.76
C ARG A 106 -2.49 19.70 -2.99
N VAL A 107 -1.68 20.68 -3.39
CA VAL A 107 -0.22 20.54 -3.57
C VAL A 107 0.46 21.33 -2.46
N THR A 108 1.55 20.80 -1.90
CA THR A 108 2.30 21.49 -0.83
C THR A 108 3.44 22.32 -1.38
N GLN A 109 3.91 23.29 -0.57
CA GLN A 109 5.09 24.07 -0.89
C GLN A 109 6.32 23.17 -1.14
N GLN A 110 6.46 22.07 -0.38
CA GLN A 110 7.53 21.07 -0.58
C GLN A 110 7.52 20.47 -2.00
N GLN A 111 6.36 20.33 -2.65
CA GLN A 111 6.28 19.87 -4.03
C GLN A 111 6.53 20.98 -5.06
N THR A 112 6.21 22.24 -4.74
CA THR A 112 6.36 23.36 -5.69
C THR A 112 7.75 23.98 -5.67
N GLU A 113 8.42 24.07 -4.51
CA GLU A 113 9.75 24.67 -4.35
C GLU A 113 10.80 24.09 -5.32
N PRO A 114 10.91 22.76 -5.52
CA PRO A 114 11.84 22.21 -6.49
C PRO A 114 11.58 22.70 -7.92
N LEU A 115 10.31 22.86 -8.30
CA LEU A 115 9.94 23.34 -9.64
C LEU A 115 10.30 24.82 -9.82
N GLU A 116 10.09 25.64 -8.79
CA GLU A 116 10.48 27.05 -8.78
C GLU A 116 12.00 27.21 -8.91
N LYS A 117 12.78 26.41 -8.17
CA LYS A 117 14.24 26.35 -8.29
C LYS A 117 14.70 25.95 -9.71
N LEU A 118 13.91 25.11 -10.39
CA LEU A 118 14.14 24.73 -11.79
C LEU A 118 13.62 25.77 -12.80
N GLY A 119 13.02 26.88 -12.36
CA GLY A 119 12.43 27.89 -13.22
C GLY A 119 11.15 27.44 -13.93
N ILE A 120 10.51 26.36 -13.45
CA ILE A 120 9.26 25.83 -14.01
C ILE A 120 8.08 26.61 -13.41
N PRO A 121 7.24 27.28 -14.23
CA PRO A 121 6.15 28.10 -13.70
C PRO A 121 5.04 27.25 -13.09
N LEU A 122 4.50 27.71 -11.96
CA LEU A 122 3.37 27.10 -11.25
C LEU A 122 2.02 27.44 -11.90
N THR A 123 1.84 27.00 -13.14
CA THR A 123 0.58 27.14 -13.89
C THR A 123 -0.46 26.11 -13.48
N GLU A 124 -1.71 26.29 -13.87
CA GLU A 124 -2.76 25.27 -13.70
C GLU A 124 -2.35 23.91 -14.30
N ARG A 125 -1.72 23.91 -15.48
CA ARG A 125 -1.22 22.68 -16.11
C ARG A 125 -0.20 21.97 -15.22
N THR A 126 0.74 22.71 -14.66
CA THR A 126 1.78 22.19 -13.77
C THR A 126 1.16 21.56 -12.52
N LEU A 127 0.25 22.28 -11.85
CA LEU A 127 -0.41 21.80 -10.64
C LEU A 127 -1.30 20.58 -10.91
N ASN A 128 -2.01 20.57 -12.05
CA ASN A 128 -2.82 19.42 -12.45
C ASN A 128 -2.00 18.15 -12.73
N ALA A 129 -0.73 18.29 -13.13
CA ALA A 129 0.16 17.18 -13.33
C ALA A 129 0.65 16.58 -11.99
N ILE A 130 1.11 17.43 -11.05
CA ILE A 130 1.83 16.96 -9.85
C ILE A 130 0.92 16.64 -8.64
N LYS A 131 -0.32 17.16 -8.62
CA LYS A 131 -1.22 16.99 -7.46
C LYS A 131 -1.53 15.53 -7.13
N TRP A 132 -1.42 14.64 -8.11
CA TRP A 132 -1.73 13.23 -7.91
C TRP A 132 -0.60 12.47 -7.22
N ASP A 133 0.61 13.01 -7.22
CA ASP A 133 1.80 12.43 -6.59
C ASP A 133 1.95 12.91 -5.14
N ALA A 134 0.86 13.36 -4.52
CA ALA A 134 0.85 13.88 -3.16
C ALA A 134 1.34 12.83 -2.14
N PHE A 135 2.21 13.28 -1.25
CA PHE A 135 2.64 12.54 -0.06
C PHE A 135 2.27 13.32 1.21
N TRP A 136 2.53 14.62 1.20
CA TRP A 136 1.98 15.56 2.18
C TRP A 136 0.74 16.20 1.60
N ASP A 137 -0.39 15.83 2.18
CA ASP A 137 -1.69 16.48 2.02
C ASP A 137 -2.56 15.89 3.14
N ALA A 138 -3.37 16.68 3.82
CA ALA A 138 -4.34 16.16 4.80
C ALA A 138 -5.74 16.66 4.40
N PRO A 139 -6.40 16.01 3.43
CA PRO A 139 -7.60 16.53 2.79
C PRO A 139 -8.78 16.82 3.72
N LEU A 140 -8.85 16.09 4.84
CA LEU A 140 -9.91 16.22 5.84
C LEU A 140 -9.58 17.21 6.95
N LEU A 141 -8.33 17.68 7.05
CA LEU A 141 -7.86 18.53 8.16
C LEU A 141 -8.37 19.96 8.00
N THR A 142 -9.40 20.31 8.75
CA THR A 142 -9.99 21.65 8.73
C THR A 142 -9.36 22.56 9.78
N GLY A 143 -9.52 23.88 9.59
CA GLY A 143 -8.95 24.89 10.46
C GLY A 143 -7.50 25.24 10.13
N ASN A 144 -6.91 26.09 10.96
CA ASN A 144 -5.54 26.59 10.79
C ASN A 144 -4.58 25.87 11.75
N VAL A 145 -4.34 24.59 11.51
CA VAL A 145 -3.41 23.78 12.30
C VAL A 145 -2.00 23.96 11.74
N PRO A 146 -1.06 24.60 12.44
CA PRO A 146 0.30 24.77 11.94
C PRO A 146 1.07 23.43 11.97
N PRO A 147 2.03 23.23 11.05
CA PRO A 147 2.88 22.04 11.07
C PRO A 147 3.88 22.09 12.24
N LEU A 148 3.92 21.05 13.07
CA LEU A 148 4.94 20.91 14.13
C LEU A 148 6.26 20.33 13.61
N SER A 149 6.22 19.64 12.49
CA SER A 149 7.39 19.19 11.73
C SER A 149 7.25 19.60 10.27
N HIS A 150 8.35 19.65 9.52
CA HIS A 150 8.31 19.85 8.06
C HIS A 150 7.52 21.09 7.63
N LYS A 151 8.03 22.27 7.96
CA LYS A 151 7.33 23.56 7.79
C LYS A 151 6.84 23.85 6.35
N THR A 152 7.51 23.31 5.33
CA THR A 152 7.13 23.47 3.91
C THR A 152 6.16 22.39 3.43
N ALA A 153 5.86 21.38 4.25
CA ALA A 153 4.99 20.27 3.89
C ALA A 153 3.50 20.57 4.17
N ILE A 154 3.09 21.79 3.85
CA ILE A 154 1.71 22.27 3.93
C ILE A 154 1.31 22.95 2.61
N PRO A 155 0.01 22.93 2.23
CA PRO A 155 -0.46 23.68 1.07
C PRO A 155 -0.32 25.19 1.27
N ALA A 156 -0.13 25.93 0.18
CA ALA A 156 0.00 27.38 0.25
C ALA A 156 -1.24 28.04 0.87
N PHE A 157 -1.01 29.11 1.65
CA PHE A 157 -2.08 29.89 2.27
C PHE A 157 -2.94 30.59 1.22
N ALA A 158 -2.31 31.36 0.33
CA ALA A 158 -3.01 32.07 -0.72
C ALA A 158 -3.47 31.13 -1.86
N ARG A 159 -4.56 31.53 -2.52
CA ARG A 159 -4.98 30.95 -3.80
C ARG A 159 -4.03 31.37 -4.90
N PHE A 160 -3.69 30.44 -5.79
CA PHE A 160 -2.88 30.71 -6.98
C PHE A 160 -3.17 29.67 -8.04
N ALA A 161 -3.20 30.07 -9.32
CA ALA A 161 -3.68 29.23 -10.42
C ALA A 161 -5.03 28.55 -10.05
N ASN A 162 -5.09 27.22 -10.03
CA ASN A 162 -6.26 26.45 -9.59
C ASN A 162 -6.13 25.88 -8.16
N HIS A 163 -5.10 26.26 -7.42
CA HIS A 163 -4.91 25.85 -6.03
C HIS A 163 -5.86 26.62 -5.09
N PRO A 164 -6.71 25.95 -4.30
CA PRO A 164 -7.78 26.59 -3.54
C PRO A 164 -7.33 27.32 -2.26
N GLY A 165 -6.06 27.21 -1.87
CA GLY A 165 -5.50 27.87 -0.67
C GLY A 165 -5.91 27.19 0.65
N MET A 166 -5.45 27.73 1.77
CA MET A 166 -5.75 27.27 3.14
C MET A 166 -6.42 28.40 3.95
N PRO A 167 -7.16 28.11 5.04
CA PRO A 167 -7.49 26.79 5.56
C PRO A 167 -8.54 26.06 4.70
N ARG A 168 -8.65 24.74 4.89
CA ARG A 168 -9.71 23.92 4.29
C ARG A 168 -11.07 24.26 4.92
N LEU A 169 -12.10 24.33 4.09
CA LEU A 169 -13.48 24.57 4.57
C LEU A 169 -14.20 23.23 4.82
N ALA A 170 -15.01 23.16 5.87
CA ALA A 170 -15.82 21.98 6.14
C ALA A 170 -16.74 21.60 4.96
N SER A 171 -17.18 22.58 4.17
CA SER A 171 -18.01 22.38 2.98
C SER A 171 -17.32 21.62 1.84
N GLU A 172 -15.98 21.62 1.82
CA GLU A 172 -15.15 20.85 0.87
C GLU A 172 -15.19 19.34 1.15
N ILE A 173 -15.61 18.94 2.35
CA ILE A 173 -15.60 17.54 2.76
C ILE A 173 -17.00 16.95 2.66
N LYS A 174 -17.14 15.88 1.89
CA LYS A 174 -18.38 15.11 1.77
C LYS A 174 -18.22 13.78 2.48
N ARG A 175 -19.11 13.50 3.44
CA ARG A 175 -19.22 12.20 4.13
C ARG A 175 -20.58 11.59 3.82
N VAL A 176 -20.57 10.37 3.33
CA VAL A 176 -21.77 9.69 2.83
C VAL A 176 -21.70 8.20 3.16
N THR A 177 -22.87 7.61 3.36
CA THR A 177 -23.05 6.15 3.30
C THR A 177 -23.59 5.81 1.92
N ALA A 178 -23.05 4.76 1.30
CA ALA A 178 -23.50 4.34 -0.03
C ALA A 178 -24.97 3.93 -0.02
N THR A 179 -25.68 4.29 -1.09
CA THR A 179 -27.07 3.89 -1.35
C THR A 179 -27.16 3.05 -2.60
N TYR A 180 -28.15 2.16 -2.64
CA TYR A 180 -28.29 1.15 -3.68
C TYR A 180 -29.67 1.27 -4.34
N GLN A 181 -29.69 1.25 -5.67
CA GLN A 181 -30.88 1.24 -6.52
C GLN A 181 -30.72 0.15 -7.58
N VAL A 182 -30.48 -1.07 -7.11
CA VAL A 182 -30.19 -2.23 -7.95
C VAL A 182 -31.49 -2.80 -8.52
N THR A 183 -31.53 -2.99 -9.84
CA THR A 183 -32.66 -3.61 -10.54
C THR A 183 -32.28 -4.93 -11.24
N GLU A 184 -30.99 -5.16 -11.48
CA GLU A 184 -30.45 -6.36 -12.12
C GLU A 184 -29.16 -6.79 -11.41
N GLY A 185 -28.96 -8.11 -11.28
CA GLY A 185 -27.70 -8.71 -10.86
C GLY A 185 -27.08 -9.51 -12.00
N ALA A 186 -25.77 -9.38 -12.23
CA ALA A 186 -25.06 -10.11 -13.29
C ALA A 186 -24.03 -11.08 -12.70
N VAL A 187 -23.93 -12.28 -13.27
CA VAL A 187 -22.99 -13.32 -12.84
C VAL A 187 -22.04 -13.66 -13.97
N ARG A 188 -20.74 -13.67 -13.66
CA ARG A 188 -19.66 -14.02 -14.59
C ARG A 188 -18.77 -15.12 -14.01
N THR A 189 -18.42 -16.10 -14.83
CA THR A 189 -17.32 -17.02 -14.51
C THR A 189 -16.03 -16.47 -15.09
N ASN A 190 -15.01 -16.30 -14.24
CA ASN A 190 -13.68 -15.81 -14.62
C ASN A 190 -12.60 -16.75 -14.06
N GLY A 191 -12.16 -17.72 -14.87
CA GLY A 191 -11.27 -18.79 -14.41
C GLY A 191 -11.88 -19.59 -13.25
N ALA A 192 -11.17 -19.66 -12.12
CA ALA A 192 -11.62 -20.33 -10.90
C ALA A 192 -12.45 -19.41 -9.98
N ARG A 193 -12.92 -18.27 -10.50
CA ARG A 193 -13.65 -17.25 -9.77
C ARG A 193 -15.05 -17.08 -10.31
N MET A 194 -15.95 -16.67 -9.44
CA MET A 194 -17.27 -16.21 -9.81
C MET A 194 -17.47 -14.78 -9.33
N GLU A 195 -17.89 -13.92 -10.24
CA GLU A 195 -18.06 -12.49 -9.98
C GLU A 195 -19.54 -12.14 -10.10
N ILE A 196 -20.04 -11.39 -9.12
CA ILE A 196 -21.44 -11.02 -9.00
C ILE A 196 -21.49 -9.50 -8.92
N ARG A 197 -22.13 -8.88 -9.91
CA ARG A 197 -22.21 -7.43 -10.06
C ARG A 197 -23.64 -6.93 -9.82
N PHE A 198 -23.74 -5.84 -9.07
CA PHE A 198 -24.97 -5.11 -8.80
C PHE A 198 -24.78 -3.62 -9.16
N ASP A 199 -25.33 -3.21 -10.30
CA ASP A 199 -25.29 -1.81 -10.76
C ASP A 199 -26.24 -0.92 -9.97
N GLY A 200 -25.99 0.39 -9.96
CA GLY A 200 -26.87 1.38 -9.33
C GLY A 200 -26.45 1.77 -7.91
N VAL A 201 -25.15 1.88 -7.67
CA VAL A 201 -24.60 2.34 -6.38
C VAL A 201 -24.20 3.80 -6.46
N GLN A 202 -24.59 4.59 -5.47
CA GLN A 202 -24.15 5.97 -5.27
C GLN A 202 -23.43 6.11 -3.92
N ALA A 203 -22.28 6.77 -3.91
CA ALA A 203 -21.52 7.10 -2.71
C ALA A 203 -21.00 8.54 -2.82
N GLY A 204 -21.90 9.51 -2.63
CA GLY A 204 -21.57 10.94 -2.68
C GLY A 204 -21.25 11.38 -4.09
N ILE A 205 -20.01 11.80 -4.35
CA ILE A 205 -19.54 12.18 -5.69
C ILE A 205 -19.23 10.97 -6.59
N PHE A 206 -19.33 9.76 -6.05
CA PHE A 206 -19.04 8.52 -6.76
C PHE A 206 -20.32 7.81 -7.19
N SER A 207 -20.32 7.27 -8.41
CA SER A 207 -21.37 6.40 -8.94
C SER A 207 -20.77 5.13 -9.54
N GLY A 208 -21.46 4.00 -9.43
CA GLY A 208 -20.95 2.73 -9.93
C GLY A 208 -21.76 1.51 -9.50
N TYR A 209 -21.06 0.47 -9.07
CA TYR A 209 -21.62 -0.84 -8.79
C TYR A 209 -20.95 -1.53 -7.60
N LEU A 210 -21.69 -2.44 -6.96
CA LEU A 210 -21.14 -3.35 -5.95
C LEU A 210 -20.76 -4.66 -6.64
N GLN A 211 -19.60 -5.21 -6.29
CA GLN A 211 -19.14 -6.50 -6.79
C GLN A 211 -18.77 -7.44 -5.63
N TYR A 212 -19.14 -8.72 -5.78
CA TYR A 212 -18.62 -9.82 -4.98
C TYR A 212 -17.82 -10.77 -5.87
N ASP A 213 -16.61 -11.12 -5.43
CA ASP A 213 -15.81 -12.17 -6.06
C ASP A 213 -15.68 -13.36 -5.13
N ILE A 214 -16.04 -14.54 -5.63
CA ILE A 214 -15.97 -15.82 -4.92
C ILE A 214 -14.81 -16.62 -5.48
N PHE A 215 -13.90 -17.07 -4.62
CA PHE A 215 -12.68 -17.79 -5.02
C PHE A 215 -12.82 -19.28 -4.73
N ARG A 216 -12.90 -20.12 -5.78
CA ARG A 216 -12.88 -21.57 -5.60
C ARG A 216 -11.55 -22.00 -4.98
N GLY A 217 -11.61 -22.91 -4.01
CA GLY A 217 -10.44 -23.42 -3.28
C GLY A 217 -10.20 -22.76 -1.93
N SER A 218 -11.00 -21.76 -1.54
CA SER A 218 -10.96 -21.18 -0.19
C SER A 218 -12.33 -20.66 0.26
N GLY A 219 -12.42 -20.25 1.53
CA GLY A 219 -13.58 -19.51 2.06
C GLY A 219 -13.56 -18.01 1.76
N LEU A 220 -12.63 -17.55 0.91
CA LEU A 220 -12.41 -16.13 0.65
C LEU A 220 -13.49 -15.57 -0.28
N ILE A 221 -13.99 -14.40 0.08
CA ILE A 221 -14.89 -13.57 -0.71
C ILE A 221 -14.30 -12.15 -0.72
N ARG A 222 -14.30 -11.47 -1.87
CA ARG A 222 -13.97 -10.04 -1.96
C ARG A 222 -15.25 -9.26 -2.22
N GLN A 223 -15.63 -8.37 -1.31
CA GLN A 223 -16.68 -7.37 -1.52
C GLN A 223 -16.01 -6.07 -1.96
N THR A 224 -16.44 -5.47 -3.06
CA THR A 224 -15.84 -4.22 -3.57
C THR A 224 -16.90 -3.26 -4.06
N LEU A 225 -16.90 -2.03 -3.53
CA LEU A 225 -17.56 -0.92 -4.20
C LEU A 225 -16.63 -0.43 -5.32
N MET A 226 -17.09 -0.58 -6.56
CA MET A 226 -16.44 -0.11 -7.77
C MET A 226 -17.15 1.15 -8.24
N ALA A 227 -16.52 2.31 -8.11
CA ALA A 227 -17.19 3.57 -8.42
C ALA A 227 -16.24 4.60 -9.03
N LYS A 228 -16.77 5.51 -9.84
CA LYS A 228 -16.01 6.59 -10.47
C LYS A 228 -16.64 7.94 -10.16
N THR A 229 -15.84 8.99 -10.31
CA THR A 229 -16.26 10.38 -10.23
C THR A 229 -15.68 11.15 -11.40
N GLU A 230 -16.34 12.22 -11.82
CA GLU A 230 -15.81 13.15 -12.82
C GLU A 230 -15.28 14.43 -12.14
N ASP A 231 -15.43 14.55 -10.82
CA ASP A 231 -14.96 15.69 -10.06
C ASP A 231 -13.42 15.80 -10.14
N PRO A 232 -12.87 17.00 -10.36
CA PRO A 232 -11.43 17.18 -10.42
C PRO A 232 -10.81 17.18 -9.03
N SER A 233 -9.53 16.76 -8.95
CA SER A 233 -8.71 16.90 -7.74
C SER A 233 -9.32 16.20 -6.51
N VAL A 234 -9.85 14.98 -6.65
CA VAL A 234 -10.46 14.27 -5.52
C VAL A 234 -9.40 13.50 -4.71
N ALA A 235 -9.48 13.66 -3.40
CA ALA A 235 -8.84 12.78 -2.43
C ALA A 235 -9.92 12.11 -1.56
N PHE A 236 -9.81 10.81 -1.27
CA PHE A 236 -10.85 10.10 -0.53
C PHE A 236 -10.34 8.93 0.31
N LYS A 237 -11.14 8.52 1.29
CA LYS A 237 -10.99 7.28 2.07
C LYS A 237 -12.33 6.55 2.14
N PHE A 238 -12.30 5.28 2.54
CA PHE A 238 -13.51 4.51 2.77
C PHE A 238 -13.42 3.64 4.02
N ASP A 239 -14.59 3.39 4.61
CA ASP A 239 -14.83 2.28 5.50
C ASP A 239 -15.78 1.30 4.78
N ALA A 240 -15.65 0.00 5.07
CA ALA A 240 -16.50 -1.04 4.50
C ALA A 240 -16.91 -2.03 5.58
N GLY A 241 -18.07 -2.66 5.44
CA GLY A 241 -18.56 -3.61 6.43
C GLY A 241 -19.80 -4.38 6.01
N LEU A 242 -20.30 -5.15 6.97
CA LEU A 242 -21.53 -5.93 6.90
C LEU A 242 -22.41 -5.55 8.09
N SER A 243 -23.65 -5.17 7.79
CA SER A 243 -24.65 -4.75 8.77
C SER A 243 -25.76 -5.79 8.88
N GLY A 244 -26.37 -5.92 10.07
CA GLY A 244 -27.46 -6.85 10.31
C GLY A 244 -27.04 -8.24 10.82
N MET A 245 -25.80 -8.41 11.28
CA MET A 245 -25.35 -9.66 11.90
C MET A 245 -26.22 -10.02 13.12
N PRO A 246 -26.77 -11.24 13.21
CA PRO A 246 -27.62 -11.62 14.34
C PRO A 246 -26.87 -11.68 15.68
N ARG A 247 -27.46 -11.08 16.71
CA ARG A 247 -27.04 -11.22 18.11
C ARG A 247 -27.70 -12.47 18.70
N HIS A 248 -26.93 -13.53 18.85
CA HIS A 248 -27.32 -14.73 19.59
C HIS A 248 -26.38 -14.92 20.79
N GLN A 249 -26.78 -15.70 21.79
CA GLN A 249 -25.92 -16.00 22.95
C GLN A 249 -24.60 -16.68 22.58
N SER A 250 -24.60 -17.41 21.46
CA SER A 250 -23.40 -18.05 20.90
C SER A 250 -22.57 -17.13 20.00
N THR A 251 -23.05 -15.93 19.68
CA THR A 251 -22.34 -14.99 18.81
C THR A 251 -21.35 -14.14 19.62
N ARG A 252 -20.11 -14.06 19.18
CA ARG A 252 -19.11 -13.16 19.76
C ARG A 252 -18.19 -12.55 18.71
N LEU A 253 -17.74 -11.32 18.94
CA LEU A 253 -16.64 -10.71 18.19
C LEU A 253 -15.31 -11.10 18.82
N LEU A 254 -14.26 -11.26 18.02
CA LEU A 254 -12.91 -11.58 18.47
C LEU A 254 -11.86 -10.79 17.70
N TRP A 255 -10.79 -10.41 18.40
CA TRP A 255 -9.56 -9.87 17.82
C TRP A 255 -8.39 -10.07 18.80
N ARG A 256 -7.16 -9.78 18.36
CA ARG A 256 -6.00 -9.65 19.24
C ARG A 256 -5.72 -8.18 19.52
N ASP A 257 -5.60 -7.77 20.78
CA ASP A 257 -5.20 -6.41 21.12
C ASP A 257 -3.75 -6.10 20.70
N LEU A 258 -3.27 -4.88 20.99
CA LEU A 258 -1.90 -4.46 20.66
C LEU A 258 -0.81 -5.28 21.37
N GLY A 259 -1.14 -5.88 22.53
CA GLY A 259 -0.28 -6.83 23.25
C GLY A 259 -0.42 -8.27 22.75
N ARG A 260 -1.20 -8.49 21.68
CA ARG A 260 -1.53 -9.79 21.08
C ARG A 260 -2.39 -10.70 21.97
N HIS A 261 -3.03 -10.17 23.02
CA HIS A 261 -3.96 -10.94 23.82
C HIS A 261 -5.32 -11.03 23.14
N TRP A 262 -5.98 -12.18 23.29
CA TRP A 262 -7.33 -12.39 22.78
C TRP A 262 -8.34 -11.52 23.52
N GLN A 263 -9.13 -10.78 22.73
CA GLN A 263 -10.26 -9.99 23.19
C GLN A 263 -11.54 -10.58 22.61
N GLN A 264 -12.62 -10.53 23.40
CA GLN A 264 -13.95 -10.96 22.94
C GLN A 264 -15.05 -10.01 23.41
N VAL A 265 -16.06 -9.81 22.57
CA VAL A 265 -17.29 -9.08 22.93
C VAL A 265 -18.49 -10.01 22.78
N ARG A 266 -19.24 -10.18 23.87
CA ARG A 266 -20.48 -10.95 23.97
C ARG A 266 -21.69 -10.03 24.16
N PHE A 267 -21.76 -8.97 23.35
CA PHE A 267 -22.83 -7.97 23.25
C PHE A 267 -23.81 -7.87 24.44
N GLY A 268 -23.41 -7.17 25.50
CA GLY A 268 -24.26 -6.82 26.65
C GLY A 268 -24.60 -5.33 26.76
N THR A 269 -24.02 -4.50 25.88
CA THR A 269 -24.23 -3.05 25.88
C THR A 269 -25.49 -2.64 25.11
N PRO A 270 -26.12 -1.51 25.47
CA PRO A 270 -27.20 -0.93 24.67
C PRO A 270 -26.77 -0.63 23.23
N PRO A 271 -27.72 -0.56 22.28
CA PRO A 271 -27.42 -0.10 20.92
C PRO A 271 -26.79 1.29 20.92
N ASP A 272 -25.77 1.47 20.10
CA ASP A 272 -25.12 2.76 19.85
C ASP A 272 -24.97 2.93 18.34
N LYS A 273 -25.34 4.11 17.83
CA LYS A 273 -25.21 4.42 16.41
C LYS A 273 -23.76 4.74 16.04
N ALA A 274 -22.91 5.09 17.00
CA ALA A 274 -21.50 5.33 16.76
C ALA A 274 -20.73 3.99 16.65
N PRO A 275 -19.92 3.79 15.60
CA PRO A 275 -19.04 2.64 15.52
C PRO A 275 -17.92 2.75 16.55
N VAL A 276 -17.61 1.64 17.21
CA VAL A 276 -16.43 1.49 18.08
C VAL A 276 -15.23 1.14 17.21
N THR A 277 -14.18 1.95 17.28
CA THR A 277 -12.88 1.66 16.68
C THR A 277 -12.18 0.56 17.47
N VAL A 278 -11.69 -0.46 16.76
CA VAL A 278 -10.89 -1.55 17.34
C VAL A 278 -9.42 -1.34 16.99
N LYS A 279 -8.59 -1.11 18.01
CA LYS A 279 -7.13 -1.15 17.90
C LYS A 279 -6.65 -2.57 18.18
N SER A 280 -6.31 -3.28 17.12
CA SER A 280 -5.85 -4.66 17.12
C SER A 280 -4.42 -4.77 16.59
N SER A 281 -3.68 -5.79 17.00
CA SER A 281 -2.32 -6.06 16.48
C SER A 281 -2.31 -6.47 15.00
N ASN A 282 -3.47 -6.79 14.42
CA ASN A 282 -3.63 -7.10 13.00
C ASN A 282 -4.83 -6.36 12.41
N ARG A 283 -4.83 -6.15 11.10
CA ARG A 283 -5.90 -5.48 10.33
C ARG A 283 -7.15 -6.34 10.14
N LEU A 284 -7.69 -6.94 11.20
CA LEU A 284 -8.86 -7.82 11.07
C LEU A 284 -9.75 -7.80 12.31
N ILE A 285 -10.98 -8.24 12.14
CA ILE A 285 -11.92 -8.59 13.22
C ILE A 285 -12.72 -9.80 12.78
N ALA A 286 -13.01 -10.71 13.73
CA ALA A 286 -13.80 -11.89 13.45
C ALA A 286 -15.10 -11.92 14.26
N VAL A 287 -16.07 -12.65 13.72
CA VAL A 287 -17.28 -13.09 14.42
C VAL A 287 -17.27 -14.61 14.48
N GLU A 288 -17.51 -15.16 15.66
CA GLU A 288 -17.84 -16.57 15.86
C GLU A 288 -19.33 -16.72 16.11
N THR A 289 -19.90 -17.79 15.57
CA THR A 289 -21.28 -18.25 15.77
C THR A 289 -21.28 -19.74 16.11
N GLU A 290 -22.45 -20.31 16.44
CA GLU A 290 -22.58 -21.76 16.65
C GLU A 290 -22.21 -22.61 15.41
N ALA A 291 -22.38 -22.04 14.21
CA ALA A 291 -22.14 -22.77 12.96
C ALA A 291 -20.68 -22.76 12.48
N GLY A 292 -19.86 -21.84 13.01
CA GLY A 292 -18.53 -21.51 12.51
C GLY A 292 -18.25 -20.02 12.69
N SER A 293 -17.30 -19.49 11.94
CA SER A 293 -16.82 -18.12 12.07
C SER A 293 -16.57 -17.43 10.75
N MET A 294 -16.42 -16.11 10.81
CA MET A 294 -16.10 -15.25 9.68
C MET A 294 -15.11 -14.17 10.13
N ALA A 295 -14.07 -13.91 9.34
CA ALA A 295 -13.18 -12.78 9.51
C ALA A 295 -13.42 -11.73 8.40
N VAL A 296 -13.29 -10.46 8.75
CA VAL A 296 -13.24 -9.35 7.78
C VAL A 296 -11.92 -8.61 7.92
N PHE A 297 -11.30 -8.30 6.78
CA PHE A 297 -9.99 -7.67 6.71
C PHE A 297 -9.80 -6.94 5.36
N PRO A 298 -8.94 -5.91 5.30
CA PRO A 298 -8.67 -5.19 4.06
C PRO A 298 -7.60 -5.91 3.24
N PRO A 299 -7.34 -5.50 1.98
CA PRO A 299 -6.05 -5.76 1.37
C PRO A 299 -4.91 -5.30 2.29
N PRO A 300 -3.80 -6.04 2.41
CA PRO A 300 -2.77 -5.73 3.39
C PRO A 300 -2.02 -4.42 3.08
N HIS A 301 -1.82 -4.10 1.81
CA HIS A 301 -0.97 -2.96 1.39
C HIS A 301 -1.73 -1.82 0.70
N SER A 302 -2.60 -2.15 -0.26
CA SER A 302 -3.40 -1.14 -0.98
C SER A 302 -4.45 -0.46 -0.10
N PHE A 303 -4.63 -0.92 1.14
CA PHE A 303 -5.43 -0.26 2.17
C PHE A 303 -4.77 1.00 2.76
N PHE A 304 -3.49 1.22 2.48
CA PHE A 304 -2.73 2.36 2.97
C PHE A 304 -2.30 3.27 1.83
N TRP A 305 -2.37 4.58 2.07
CA TRP A 305 -1.47 5.54 1.45
C TRP A 305 -0.19 5.63 2.27
N ALA A 306 0.86 6.17 1.67
CA ALA A 306 2.13 6.33 2.36
C ALA A 306 1.98 7.43 3.41
N ARG A 307 2.49 7.12 4.59
CA ARG A 307 2.61 8.04 5.73
C ARG A 307 4.05 7.94 6.24
N GLU A 308 4.51 8.99 6.91
CA GLU A 308 5.79 9.04 7.61
C GLU A 308 5.72 8.33 8.96
N THR A 309 4.54 7.93 9.43
CA THR A 309 4.39 7.08 10.61
C THR A 309 3.63 5.81 10.28
N GLU A 310 4.03 4.72 10.93
CA GLU A 310 3.34 3.42 10.82
C GLU A 310 2.42 3.18 12.02
N GLN A 311 2.12 4.24 12.80
CA GLN A 311 1.27 4.15 13.97
C GLN A 311 -0.05 3.46 13.65
N ASN A 312 -0.41 2.48 14.49
CA ASN A 312 -1.67 1.76 14.37
C ASN A 312 -2.85 2.66 14.79
N LEU A 313 -3.65 3.07 13.80
CA LEU A 313 -4.81 3.94 13.99
C LEU A 313 -6.14 3.17 14.19
N GLY A 314 -6.09 1.84 14.29
CA GLY A 314 -7.24 0.95 14.46
C GLY A 314 -8.01 0.69 13.17
N TYR A 315 -7.80 -0.47 12.55
CA TYR A 315 -8.28 -0.72 11.17
C TYR A 315 -9.60 -1.47 11.06
N SER A 316 -10.22 -1.75 12.20
CA SER A 316 -11.50 -2.47 12.29
C SER A 316 -12.50 -1.66 13.11
N TRP A 317 -13.79 -1.93 12.91
CA TRP A 317 -14.85 -1.36 13.71
C TRP A 317 -15.98 -2.35 13.94
N TYR A 318 -16.76 -2.12 14.99
CA TYR A 318 -18.07 -2.76 15.18
C TYR A 318 -19.09 -1.76 15.72
N ARG A 319 -20.37 -2.06 15.60
CA ARG A 319 -21.47 -1.25 16.10
C ARG A 319 -22.63 -2.13 16.52
N THR A 320 -23.25 -1.86 17.67
CA THR A 320 -24.48 -2.53 18.08
C THR A 320 -25.67 -1.79 17.47
N ASP A 321 -26.30 -2.34 16.44
CA ASP A 321 -27.37 -1.66 15.69
C ASP A 321 -28.72 -1.68 16.42
N SER A 322 -29.04 -2.82 17.04
CA SER A 322 -30.30 -3.04 17.77
C SER A 322 -30.10 -4.07 18.88
N ALA A 323 -31.15 -4.41 19.62
CA ALA A 323 -31.10 -5.50 20.60
C ALA A 323 -30.84 -6.88 19.93
N GLN A 324 -31.03 -6.99 18.61
CA GLN A 324 -31.02 -8.24 17.84
C GLN A 324 -29.91 -8.29 16.79
N THR A 325 -29.30 -7.15 16.45
CA THR A 325 -28.31 -7.06 15.37
C THR A 325 -27.12 -6.19 15.70
N PHE A 326 -26.00 -6.46 15.04
CA PHE A 326 -24.80 -5.64 15.05
C PHE A 326 -24.17 -5.57 13.66
N SER A 327 -23.21 -4.66 13.51
CA SER A 327 -22.41 -4.45 12.31
C SER A 327 -20.92 -4.56 12.64
N LEU A 328 -20.12 -4.97 11.66
CA LEU A 328 -18.65 -4.99 11.76
C LEU A 328 -18.02 -4.71 10.39
N GLY A 329 -16.76 -4.28 10.40
CA GLY A 329 -16.04 -4.01 9.16
C GLY A 329 -14.63 -3.48 9.35
N ILE A 330 -14.07 -3.02 8.24
CA ILE A 330 -12.78 -2.32 8.17
C ILE A 330 -13.00 -0.81 8.14
N ARG A 331 -12.06 -0.05 8.71
CA ARG A 331 -12.08 1.42 8.67
C ARG A 331 -10.72 2.02 8.41
N GLN A 332 -10.72 3.17 7.78
CA GLN A 332 -9.55 4.04 7.69
C GLN A 332 -9.70 5.19 8.69
N ALA A 333 -8.59 5.69 9.24
CA ALA A 333 -8.65 6.88 10.09
C ALA A 333 -8.89 8.15 9.27
N ASP A 334 -9.35 9.21 9.92
CA ASP A 334 -9.55 10.51 9.29
C ASP A 334 -8.28 11.39 9.38
N TYR A 335 -7.44 11.14 10.41
CA TYR A 335 -6.23 11.90 10.71
C TYR A 335 -5.15 11.01 11.32
N GLU A 336 -3.92 11.51 11.32
CA GLU A 336 -2.86 11.00 12.19
C GLU A 336 -3.14 11.25 13.68
N GLU A 337 -2.60 10.38 14.52
CA GLU A 337 -2.61 10.55 15.98
C GLU A 337 -1.41 11.34 16.50
N ASP A 338 -0.24 11.21 15.85
CA ASP A 338 0.94 12.00 16.19
C ASP A 338 0.82 13.40 15.57
N PRO A 339 0.81 14.47 16.38
CA PRO A 339 0.64 15.84 15.89
C PRO A 339 1.81 16.34 15.02
N HIS A 340 2.98 15.70 15.05
CA HIS A 340 4.08 16.02 14.13
C HIS A 340 3.75 15.69 12.67
N PHE A 341 2.81 14.77 12.45
CA PHE A 341 2.45 14.24 11.14
C PHE A 341 1.01 14.56 10.74
N SER A 342 0.31 15.48 11.41
CA SER A 342 -1.10 15.81 11.09
C SER A 342 -1.35 16.23 9.63
N HIS A 343 -0.33 16.78 8.95
CA HIS A 343 -0.41 17.16 7.52
C HIS A 343 0.01 16.04 6.55
N ASN A 344 0.50 14.91 7.06
CA ASN A 344 0.94 13.76 6.27
C ASN A 344 -0.14 12.66 6.27
N PHE A 345 -1.27 12.94 5.60
CA PHE A 345 -2.39 12.01 5.60
C PHE A 345 -3.14 12.05 4.26
N ALA A 346 -2.42 11.72 3.19
CA ALA A 346 -2.80 12.05 1.83
C ALA A 346 -4.12 11.42 1.38
N LEU A 347 -4.53 10.26 1.91
CA LEU A 347 -5.65 9.49 1.36
C LEU A 347 -5.40 9.05 -0.09
N TYR A 348 -6.34 8.29 -0.67
CA TYR A 348 -6.29 7.92 -2.09
C TYR A 348 -6.56 9.13 -2.98
N SER A 349 -5.85 9.20 -4.10
CA SER A 349 -6.27 9.98 -5.26
C SER A 349 -7.45 9.29 -5.98
N ALA A 350 -8.34 10.08 -6.57
CA ALA A 350 -9.32 9.61 -7.55
C ALA A 350 -9.28 10.50 -8.79
N ARG A 351 -8.58 10.04 -9.84
CA ARG A 351 -8.57 10.74 -11.14
C ARG A 351 -9.95 10.70 -11.80
N PRO A 352 -10.38 11.77 -12.50
CA PRO A 352 -11.66 11.79 -13.20
C PRO A 352 -11.82 10.61 -14.16
N GLY A 353 -13.01 9.99 -14.14
CA GLY A 353 -13.38 8.90 -15.03
C GLY A 353 -12.76 7.54 -14.72
N THR A 354 -11.85 7.43 -13.74
CA THR A 354 -11.23 6.14 -13.39
C THR A 354 -12.05 5.37 -12.35
N TRP A 355 -12.06 4.03 -12.48
CA TRP A 355 -12.79 3.14 -11.59
C TRP A 355 -12.03 2.91 -10.29
N GLN A 356 -12.45 3.58 -9.23
CA GLN A 356 -11.91 3.44 -7.88
C GLN A 356 -12.39 2.14 -7.25
N ARG A 357 -11.46 1.37 -6.68
CA ARG A 357 -11.73 0.08 -6.02
C ARG A 357 -11.71 0.28 -4.51
N MET A 358 -12.81 -0.07 -3.84
CA MET A 358 -12.92 -0.02 -2.38
C MET A 358 -13.17 -1.43 -1.82
N PRO A 359 -12.13 -2.29 -1.76
CA PRO A 359 -12.27 -3.70 -1.40
C PRO A 359 -12.29 -3.95 0.11
N MET A 360 -13.01 -4.99 0.51
CA MET A 360 -12.90 -5.69 1.80
C MET A 360 -12.95 -7.19 1.53
N PHE A 361 -12.14 -7.96 2.24
CA PHE A 361 -12.20 -9.41 2.22
C PHE A 361 -13.06 -9.94 3.37
N ILE A 362 -13.77 -11.01 3.07
CA ILE A 362 -14.57 -11.80 4.01
C ILE A 362 -14.06 -13.24 3.89
N LEU A 363 -13.59 -13.82 4.98
CA LEU A 363 -13.17 -15.22 5.03
C LEU A 363 -14.15 -16.03 5.87
N LEU A 364 -14.78 -17.03 5.25
CA LEU A 364 -15.68 -17.96 5.91
C LEU A 364 -14.91 -19.17 6.42
N SER A 365 -15.31 -19.69 7.58
CA SER A 365 -14.75 -20.92 8.14
C SER A 365 -15.79 -21.69 8.95
N PRO A 366 -15.80 -23.04 8.89
CA PRO A 366 -16.62 -23.86 9.79
C PRO A 366 -16.00 -24.03 11.19
N ASP A 367 -14.90 -23.35 11.45
CA ASP A 367 -14.04 -23.46 12.63
C ASP A 367 -14.25 -22.28 13.60
N SER A 368 -13.51 -22.25 14.72
CA SER A 368 -13.65 -21.21 15.75
C SER A 368 -13.21 -19.82 15.27
N GLY A 369 -13.60 -18.78 16.00
CA GLY A 369 -13.20 -17.39 15.76
C GLY A 369 -11.70 -17.18 15.77
N GLU A 370 -10.98 -17.84 16.69
CA GLU A 370 -9.51 -17.81 16.71
C GLU A 370 -8.92 -18.50 15.48
N GLN A 371 -9.49 -19.63 15.06
CA GLN A 371 -9.02 -20.39 13.89
C GLN A 371 -9.23 -19.62 12.57
N VAL A 372 -10.36 -18.92 12.39
CA VAL A 372 -10.53 -18.09 11.17
C VAL A 372 -9.59 -16.88 11.16
N ILE A 373 -9.21 -16.35 12.33
CA ILE A 373 -8.18 -15.31 12.44
C ILE A 373 -6.83 -15.85 11.98
N GLU A 374 -6.41 -17.03 12.44
CA GLU A 374 -5.18 -17.67 11.96
C GLU A 374 -5.22 -17.98 10.46
N GLN A 375 -6.37 -18.42 9.93
CA GLN A 375 -6.56 -18.65 8.50
C GLN A 375 -6.47 -17.34 7.68
N ALA A 376 -6.98 -16.22 8.22
CA ALA A 376 -6.85 -14.91 7.58
C ALA A 376 -5.40 -14.41 7.60
N LEU A 377 -4.70 -14.58 8.72
CA LEU A 377 -3.28 -14.22 8.86
C LEU A 377 -2.36 -15.04 7.96
N ALA A 378 -2.72 -16.27 7.61
CA ALA A 378 -1.96 -17.06 6.65
C ALA A 378 -1.80 -16.33 5.29
N TYR A 379 -2.76 -15.49 4.89
CA TYR A 379 -2.66 -14.71 3.65
C TYR A 379 -1.55 -13.65 3.66
N THR A 380 -1.10 -13.19 4.83
CA THR A 380 0.02 -12.24 4.98
C THR A 380 1.25 -12.90 5.61
N HIS A 381 1.30 -14.24 5.60
CA HIS A 381 2.32 -15.00 6.33
C HIS A 381 2.41 -14.62 7.82
N HIS A 382 1.28 -14.26 8.43
CA HIS A 382 1.17 -13.73 9.80
C HIS A 382 1.88 -12.38 9.98
N ASP A 383 1.76 -11.51 8.99
CA ASP A 383 2.42 -10.20 8.92
C ASP A 383 3.95 -10.31 9.04
N PHE A 384 4.49 -11.33 8.38
CA PHE A 384 5.92 -11.65 8.41
C PHE A 384 6.45 -11.89 6.99
N PHE A 385 7.55 -11.24 6.64
CA PHE A 385 8.23 -11.48 5.37
C PHE A 385 8.88 -12.86 5.38
N LYS A 386 8.29 -13.80 4.63
CA LYS A 386 8.71 -15.21 4.58
C LYS A 386 10.20 -15.32 4.22
N PRO A 387 11.04 -16.03 5.01
CA PRO A 387 12.44 -16.26 4.65
C PRO A 387 12.56 -17.12 3.40
N LEU A 388 13.50 -16.77 2.52
CA LEU A 388 13.78 -17.53 1.29
C LEU A 388 15.25 -18.01 1.27
N PRO A 389 15.52 -19.28 0.91
CA PRO A 389 16.88 -19.77 0.76
C PRO A 389 17.70 -18.90 -0.22
N GLY A 390 18.90 -18.48 0.19
CA GLY A 390 19.78 -17.63 -0.61
C GLY A 390 19.37 -16.15 -0.66
N TYR A 391 18.40 -15.71 0.16
CA TYR A 391 17.98 -14.32 0.25
C TYR A 391 17.99 -13.80 1.69
N LYS A 392 18.15 -12.49 1.83
CA LYS A 392 17.85 -11.72 3.05
C LYS A 392 16.84 -10.63 2.76
N VAL A 393 15.94 -10.39 3.70
CA VAL A 393 14.91 -9.36 3.58
C VAL A 393 15.49 -8.03 4.04
N MET A 394 15.44 -7.04 3.16
CA MET A 394 15.93 -5.69 3.39
C MET A 394 14.78 -4.70 3.40
N GLY A 395 14.54 -4.11 4.56
CA GLY A 395 13.83 -2.85 4.70
C GLY A 395 14.83 -1.70 4.55
N TYR A 396 14.49 -0.68 3.79
CA TYR A 396 15.40 0.42 3.49
C TYR A 396 14.70 1.78 3.56
N HIS A 397 15.49 2.84 3.78
CA HIS A 397 15.07 4.23 3.90
C HIS A 397 14.15 4.47 5.12
N TYR A 398 14.73 4.40 6.31
CA TYR A 398 14.07 4.75 7.58
C TYR A 398 14.75 5.94 8.24
N HIS A 399 13.97 6.88 8.74
CA HIS A 399 14.45 7.96 9.61
C HIS A 399 14.24 7.57 11.07
N VAL A 400 15.32 7.26 11.77
CA VAL A 400 15.24 6.66 13.11
C VAL A 400 15.75 7.62 14.16
N GLY A 401 16.62 8.57 13.80
CA GLY A 401 17.31 9.40 14.78
C GLY A 401 18.22 8.58 15.67
N LEU A 402 18.86 7.55 15.10
CA LEU A 402 19.55 6.45 15.79
C LEU A 402 20.49 6.95 16.89
N VAL A 403 21.45 7.82 16.54
CA VAL A 403 22.46 8.31 17.50
C VAL A 403 21.78 9.09 18.63
N LYS A 404 20.92 10.05 18.28
CA LYS A 404 20.22 10.88 19.27
C LYS A 404 19.43 10.01 20.24
N ARG A 405 18.57 9.12 19.74
CA ARG A 405 17.71 8.29 20.58
C ARG A 405 18.50 7.26 21.39
N PHE A 406 19.58 6.72 20.84
CA PHE A 406 20.48 5.86 21.59
C PHE A 406 21.15 6.62 22.75
N THR A 407 21.62 7.84 22.51
CA THR A 407 22.21 8.69 23.55
C THR A 407 21.17 9.09 24.61
N ASP A 408 19.97 9.50 24.21
CA ASP A 408 18.88 9.88 25.12
C ASP A 408 18.43 8.70 26.00
N ALA A 409 18.52 7.47 25.49
CA ALA A 409 18.27 6.24 26.25
C ALA A 409 19.45 5.83 27.17
N GLY A 410 20.44 6.70 27.36
CA GLY A 410 21.59 6.49 28.24
C GLY A 410 22.78 5.78 27.59
N GLY A 411 22.80 5.64 26.26
CA GLY A 411 23.94 5.08 25.53
C GLY A 411 24.19 3.60 25.78
N SER A 412 23.16 2.85 26.19
CA SER A 412 23.22 1.41 26.42
C SER A 412 21.93 0.73 25.96
N GLY A 413 21.99 -0.58 25.69
CA GLY A 413 20.85 -1.34 25.19
C GLY A 413 20.56 -1.11 23.71
N ARG A 414 19.30 -1.31 23.31
CA ARG A 414 18.81 -1.15 21.93
C ARG A 414 17.58 -0.24 21.90
N ILE A 415 17.45 0.57 20.86
CA ILE A 415 16.19 1.24 20.57
C ILE A 415 15.10 0.22 20.18
N ASN A 416 13.83 0.52 20.48
CA ASN A 416 12.71 -0.40 20.26
C ASN A 416 12.46 -0.73 18.78
N ASP A 417 12.92 0.12 17.85
CA ASP A 417 12.84 -0.10 16.41
C ASP A 417 13.48 -1.42 15.98
N ILE A 418 14.55 -1.85 16.63
CA ILE A 418 15.25 -3.09 16.25
C ILE A 418 14.32 -4.30 16.39
N GLU A 419 13.68 -4.44 17.55
CA GLU A 419 12.80 -5.57 17.81
C GLU A 419 11.52 -5.49 16.97
N ALA A 420 11.02 -4.28 16.71
CA ALA A 420 9.87 -4.07 15.83
C ALA A 420 10.16 -4.52 14.38
N ILE A 421 11.31 -4.14 13.83
CA ILE A 421 11.73 -4.50 12.47
C ILE A 421 12.04 -6.00 12.36
N LYS A 422 12.70 -6.59 13.37
CA LYS A 422 12.94 -8.04 13.44
C LYS A 422 11.63 -8.82 13.52
N SER A 423 10.61 -8.28 14.19
CA SER A 423 9.32 -8.97 14.38
C SER A 423 8.54 -9.23 13.10
N VAL A 424 8.81 -8.48 12.03
CA VAL A 424 8.22 -8.68 10.69
C VAL A 424 9.15 -9.42 9.72
N GLY A 425 10.31 -9.90 10.17
CA GLY A 425 11.21 -10.73 9.38
C GLY A 425 12.27 -10.00 8.55
N ILE A 426 12.48 -8.71 8.79
CA ILE A 426 13.55 -7.95 8.14
C ILE A 426 14.91 -8.29 8.78
N ASN A 427 15.91 -8.60 7.94
CA ASN A 427 17.28 -8.91 8.35
C ASN A 427 18.23 -7.71 8.18
N LEU A 428 18.02 -6.93 7.11
CA LEU A 428 18.85 -5.79 6.75
C LEU A 428 18.01 -4.52 6.92
N PHE A 429 18.38 -3.66 7.85
CA PHE A 429 17.64 -2.45 8.21
C PHE A 429 18.42 -1.20 7.81
N GLY A 430 18.07 -0.63 6.66
CA GLY A 430 18.71 0.55 6.10
C GLY A 430 18.16 1.84 6.69
N VAL A 431 18.94 2.47 7.57
CA VAL A 431 18.62 3.75 8.21
C VAL A 431 19.35 4.86 7.45
N ILE A 432 18.67 5.96 7.13
CA ILE A 432 19.20 7.08 6.31
C ILE A 432 19.40 8.36 7.12
N ASP A 433 19.74 8.21 8.40
CA ASP A 433 19.92 9.34 9.30
C ASP A 433 21.15 10.16 8.90
N GLY A 434 22.25 9.53 8.49
CA GLY A 434 23.52 10.24 8.34
C GLY A 434 23.89 11.06 9.59
N VAL A 435 24.66 12.13 9.40
CA VAL A 435 24.94 13.08 10.49
C VAL A 435 23.75 14.02 10.68
N ARG A 436 23.24 14.09 11.92
CA ARG A 436 22.15 14.99 12.35
C ARG A 436 22.62 15.92 13.48
N GLY A 437 21.77 16.88 13.85
CA GLY A 437 22.06 17.85 14.92
C GLY A 437 23.06 18.93 14.50
N GLU A 438 23.75 19.53 15.48
CA GLU A 438 24.68 20.65 15.29
C GLU A 438 25.82 20.32 14.31
N ALA A 439 26.29 19.07 14.33
CA ALA A 439 27.37 18.61 13.47
C ALA A 439 26.97 18.48 11.98
N ARG A 440 25.67 18.46 11.62
CA ARG A 440 25.19 18.15 10.25
C ARG A 440 25.86 18.99 9.16
N ASN A 441 26.12 20.26 9.44
CA ASN A 441 26.72 21.21 8.50
C ASN A 441 28.12 21.67 8.93
N ALA A 442 28.73 20.98 9.91
CA ALA A 442 30.06 21.33 10.36
C ALA A 442 31.09 21.10 9.24
N VAL A 443 32.05 22.02 9.17
CA VAL A 443 33.16 21.99 8.20
C VAL A 443 34.48 21.55 8.85
N ASP A 444 34.42 21.22 10.15
CA ASP A 444 35.53 20.69 10.96
C ASP A 444 35.33 19.20 11.26
N ASP A 445 36.16 18.65 12.15
CA ASP A 445 36.16 17.22 12.45
C ASP A 445 34.96 16.77 13.31
N SER A 446 34.10 17.66 13.80
CA SER A 446 32.87 17.26 14.49
C SER A 446 31.93 16.46 13.59
N PHE A 447 31.91 16.73 12.28
CA PHE A 447 31.18 15.91 11.30
C PHE A 447 31.80 14.51 11.17
N LEU A 448 33.12 14.37 11.28
CA LEU A 448 33.81 13.07 11.25
C LEU A 448 33.55 12.28 12.55
N GLU A 449 33.55 12.96 13.69
CA GLU A 449 33.20 12.38 14.99
C GLU A 449 31.76 11.87 15.01
N ALA A 450 30.82 12.62 14.44
CA ALA A 450 29.44 12.20 14.34
C ALA A 450 29.26 10.98 13.41
N GLN A 451 29.97 10.92 12.28
CA GLN A 451 30.00 9.71 11.43
C GLN A 451 30.54 8.50 12.19
N ALA A 452 31.65 8.66 12.92
CA ALA A 452 32.25 7.57 13.69
C ALA A 452 31.29 7.04 14.75
N THR A 453 30.61 7.94 15.47
CA THR A 453 29.57 7.60 16.44
C THR A 453 28.42 6.86 15.75
N TYR A 454 27.95 7.31 14.60
CA TYR A 454 26.86 6.65 13.87
C TYR A 454 27.22 5.22 13.47
N TYR A 455 28.42 5.01 12.93
CA TYR A 455 28.92 3.66 12.60
C TYR A 455 29.06 2.78 13.84
N GLN A 456 29.54 3.33 14.96
CA GLN A 456 29.66 2.58 16.20
C GLN A 456 28.29 2.19 16.76
N THR A 457 27.32 3.10 16.75
CA THR A 457 25.95 2.80 17.19
C THR A 457 25.31 1.74 16.28
N ALA A 458 25.55 1.78 14.97
CA ALA A 458 25.09 0.72 14.06
C ALA A 458 25.68 -0.65 14.40
N ARG A 459 26.97 -0.73 14.77
CA ARG A 459 27.59 -1.98 15.24
C ARG A 459 26.92 -2.52 16.49
N LEU A 460 26.61 -1.66 17.46
CA LEU A 460 25.96 -2.06 18.72
C LEU A 460 24.54 -2.62 18.53
N HIS A 461 23.87 -2.23 17.44
CA HIS A 461 22.51 -2.69 17.11
C HIS A 461 22.50 -3.84 16.09
N SER A 462 23.67 -4.29 15.63
CA SER A 462 23.80 -5.40 14.68
C SER A 462 24.24 -6.68 15.39
N ASP A 463 23.91 -7.82 14.80
CA ASP A 463 24.35 -9.15 15.22
C ASP A 463 24.52 -10.06 13.98
N LYS A 464 24.77 -11.36 14.20
CA LYS A 464 25.03 -12.31 13.10
C LYS A 464 23.83 -12.54 12.16
N ASP A 465 22.62 -12.23 12.62
CA ASP A 465 21.35 -12.48 11.91
C ASP A 465 20.60 -11.18 11.58
N PHE A 466 21.13 -10.02 12.00
CA PHE A 466 20.54 -8.71 11.78
C PHE A 466 21.60 -7.61 11.58
N LEU A 467 21.46 -6.82 10.53
CA LEU A 467 22.35 -5.70 10.22
C LEU A 467 21.57 -4.38 10.21
N LEU A 468 21.96 -3.44 11.06
CA LEU A 468 21.61 -2.04 10.90
C LEU A 468 22.63 -1.40 9.95
N MET A 469 22.17 -0.96 8.79
CA MET A 469 23.02 -0.34 7.78
C MET A 469 22.97 1.19 7.93
N PRO A 470 24.10 1.85 8.26
CA PRO A 470 24.17 3.30 8.40
C PRO A 470 24.34 3.96 7.03
N HIS A 471 23.27 4.58 6.53
CA HIS A 471 23.21 5.30 5.27
C HIS A 471 22.87 6.77 5.50
N ASP A 472 22.92 7.59 4.45
CA ASP A 472 22.64 9.02 4.51
C ASP A 472 21.65 9.40 3.41
N GLU A 473 20.59 10.11 3.75
CA GLU A 473 19.74 10.83 2.79
C GLU A 473 20.20 12.29 2.72
N ASN A 474 20.59 12.71 1.52
CA ASN A 474 20.98 14.08 1.21
C ASN A 474 19.87 14.83 0.49
N SER A 475 19.58 16.05 0.96
CA SER A 475 18.61 16.97 0.36
C SER A 475 19.28 18.10 -0.44
N THR A 476 18.47 18.87 -1.17
CA THR A 476 18.87 19.99 -2.03
C THR A 476 19.18 21.29 -1.27
N ASP A 477 19.26 21.25 0.07
CA ASP A 477 19.48 22.44 0.89
C ASP A 477 20.73 22.25 1.76
N GLY A 478 21.87 22.72 1.24
CA GLY A 478 23.03 23.08 2.08
C GLY A 478 24.30 22.26 1.91
N ARG A 479 24.34 21.21 1.07
CA ARG A 479 25.59 20.50 0.75
C ARG A 479 26.06 20.90 -0.66
N SER A 480 27.35 21.24 -0.81
CA SER A 480 27.94 21.72 -2.07
C SER A 480 27.99 20.69 -3.20
N TYR A 481 27.71 19.42 -2.91
CA TYR A 481 27.74 18.29 -3.84
C TYR A 481 26.35 17.74 -4.19
N GLU A 482 25.31 18.59 -4.13
CA GLU A 482 23.95 18.18 -4.46
C GLU A 482 23.82 17.55 -5.87
N LEU A 483 23.06 16.47 -5.98
CA LEU A 483 22.87 15.74 -7.24
C LEU A 483 21.55 16.09 -7.95
N GLY A 484 20.76 17.02 -7.40
CA GLY A 484 19.39 17.32 -7.83
C GLY A 484 18.36 16.34 -7.25
N GLY A 485 17.31 16.88 -6.63
CA GLY A 485 16.38 16.11 -5.80
C GLY A 485 17.05 15.51 -4.56
N HIS A 486 16.32 14.70 -3.81
CA HIS A 486 16.92 13.92 -2.73
C HIS A 486 17.68 12.72 -3.29
N HIS A 487 18.74 12.31 -2.61
CA HIS A 487 19.47 11.10 -2.94
C HIS A 487 20.00 10.41 -1.69
N ASP A 488 19.92 9.08 -1.69
CA ASP A 488 20.51 8.24 -0.66
C ASP A 488 21.94 7.85 -1.05
N LEU A 489 22.81 7.74 -0.05
CA LEU A 489 24.17 7.20 -0.16
C LEU A 489 24.27 5.87 0.58
N LEU A 490 24.41 4.78 -0.18
CA LEU A 490 24.57 3.42 0.34
C LEU A 490 26.04 3.06 0.36
N LEU A 491 26.58 2.84 1.55
CA LEU A 491 28.00 2.57 1.76
C LEU A 491 28.26 1.05 1.78
N SER A 492 29.40 0.61 1.24
CA SER A 492 29.84 -0.78 1.39
C SER A 492 30.59 -1.04 2.69
N LYS A 493 30.96 0.01 3.43
CA LYS A 493 31.71 -0.02 4.70
C LYS A 493 31.68 1.41 5.30
N PRO A 494 32.16 1.63 6.54
CA PRO A 494 32.34 2.98 7.07
C PRO A 494 33.26 3.82 6.17
N VAL A 495 32.78 4.97 5.71
CA VAL A 495 33.52 5.95 4.90
C VAL A 495 33.45 7.30 5.60
N PHE A 496 34.54 8.06 5.59
CA PHE A 496 34.60 9.38 6.21
C PHE A 496 34.73 10.47 5.17
N TRP A 497 33.88 11.48 5.25
CA TRP A 497 33.97 12.66 4.39
C TRP A 497 33.65 13.95 5.15
N ARG A 498 34.03 15.09 4.57
CA ARG A 498 33.63 16.45 4.97
C ARG A 498 32.73 17.06 3.90
N ASN A 499 31.84 17.93 4.31
CA ASN A 499 30.82 18.50 3.42
C ASN A 499 31.29 19.67 2.55
N THR A 500 32.59 19.95 2.55
CA THR A 500 33.19 21.02 1.77
C THR A 500 34.55 20.60 1.25
N ARG A 501 34.99 21.24 0.16
CA ARG A 501 36.36 21.14 -0.36
C ARG A 501 36.86 22.53 -0.70
N LYS A 502 37.93 22.98 -0.04
CA LYS A 502 38.51 24.30 -0.30
C LYS A 502 39.24 24.31 -1.65
N PRO A 503 39.36 25.46 -2.33
CA PRO A 503 40.21 25.58 -3.51
C PRO A 503 41.62 25.07 -3.25
N GLY A 504 42.15 24.20 -4.12
CA GLY A 504 43.47 23.57 -3.97
C GLY A 504 43.56 22.42 -2.95
N GLN A 505 42.52 22.18 -2.14
CA GLN A 505 42.50 21.05 -1.21
C GLN A 505 42.39 19.73 -1.98
N PRO A 506 43.16 18.69 -1.61
CA PRO A 506 43.04 17.38 -2.23
C PRO A 506 41.66 16.75 -1.95
N LEU A 507 41.19 15.90 -2.88
CA LEU A 507 39.93 15.16 -2.73
C LEU A 507 39.98 14.23 -1.52
N VAL A 508 41.14 13.64 -1.24
CA VAL A 508 41.35 12.70 -0.14
C VAL A 508 42.55 13.15 0.68
N GLU A 509 42.38 13.19 2.00
CA GLU A 509 43.43 13.43 2.99
C GLU A 509 43.55 12.22 3.91
N GLN A 510 44.74 11.99 4.47
CA GLN A 510 44.91 10.98 5.51
C GLN A 510 44.73 11.63 6.87
N HIS A 511 43.65 11.28 7.57
CA HIS A 511 43.37 11.73 8.92
C HIS A 511 43.95 10.73 9.95
N PRO A 512 44.67 11.19 10.99
CA PRO A 512 45.38 10.30 11.92
C PRO A 512 44.46 9.32 12.66
N LYS A 513 43.18 9.69 12.87
CA LYS A 513 42.18 8.86 13.57
C LYS A 513 41.26 8.07 12.64
N TYR A 514 40.96 8.59 11.44
CA TYR A 514 39.89 8.07 10.58
C TYR A 514 40.41 7.45 9.28
N GLY A 515 41.72 7.54 9.02
CA GLY A 515 42.32 7.11 7.76
C GLY A 515 41.89 8.04 6.62
N PRO A 516 41.57 7.51 5.42
CA PRO A 516 41.14 8.32 4.29
C PRO A 516 39.88 9.13 4.61
N VAL A 517 39.96 10.45 4.46
CA VAL A 517 38.84 11.38 4.57
C VAL A 517 38.65 12.11 3.25
N TYR A 518 37.44 12.07 2.71
CA TYR A 518 37.07 12.73 1.47
C TYR A 518 36.60 14.17 1.72
N ASN A 519 37.09 15.13 0.95
CA ASN A 519 36.59 16.51 0.98
C ASN A 519 35.64 16.72 -0.21
N LEU A 520 34.35 16.86 0.04
CA LEU A 520 33.33 16.90 -1.01
C LEU A 520 32.86 18.34 -1.28
N GLY A 521 33.24 18.91 -2.43
CA GLY A 521 32.88 20.26 -2.84
C GLY A 521 31.95 20.34 -4.04
N SER A 522 31.72 19.22 -4.73
CA SER A 522 30.99 19.17 -5.99
C SER A 522 30.36 17.79 -6.24
N PRO A 523 29.38 17.68 -7.16
CA PRO A 523 28.85 16.39 -7.60
C PRO A 523 29.94 15.42 -8.07
N ALA A 524 30.97 15.91 -8.76
CA ALA A 524 32.09 15.11 -9.24
C ALA A 524 32.91 14.50 -8.10
N ASP A 525 33.10 15.24 -6.99
CA ASP A 525 33.80 14.73 -5.81
C ASP A 525 33.02 13.57 -5.17
N LEU A 526 31.69 13.70 -5.03
CA LEU A 526 30.85 12.64 -4.51
C LEU A 526 30.90 11.40 -5.41
N MET A 527 30.78 11.57 -6.73
CA MET A 527 30.86 10.44 -7.66
C MET A 527 32.23 9.74 -7.56
N ALA A 528 33.34 10.49 -7.50
CA ALA A 528 34.67 9.93 -7.34
C ALA A 528 34.83 9.16 -6.01
N MET A 529 34.22 9.63 -4.92
CA MET A 529 34.17 8.89 -3.65
C MET A 529 33.41 7.57 -3.84
N THR A 530 32.24 7.59 -4.49
CA THR A 530 31.43 6.36 -4.68
C THR A 530 32.13 5.31 -5.52
N GLU A 531 32.95 5.71 -6.50
CA GLU A 531 33.78 4.80 -7.28
C GLU A 531 34.87 4.13 -6.45
N ARG A 532 35.62 4.93 -5.68
CA ARG A 532 36.74 4.45 -4.86
C ARG A 532 36.29 3.60 -3.68
N GLU A 533 35.19 3.97 -3.05
CA GLU A 533 34.68 3.32 -1.84
C GLU A 533 33.57 2.32 -2.09
N ASN A 534 33.28 2.00 -3.36
CA ASN A 534 32.23 1.06 -3.73
C ASN A 534 30.86 1.40 -3.09
N ALA A 535 30.48 2.67 -3.14
CA ALA A 535 29.17 3.13 -2.68
C ALA A 535 28.16 3.17 -3.83
N LEU A 536 26.86 3.20 -3.51
CA LEU A 536 25.79 3.39 -4.48
C LEU A 536 24.94 4.61 -4.11
N ILE A 537 24.28 5.18 -5.12
CA ILE A 537 23.36 6.31 -5.00
C ILE A 537 22.00 5.91 -5.57
N SER A 538 20.93 6.22 -4.85
CA SER A 538 19.55 6.09 -5.35
C SER A 538 18.73 7.34 -5.06
N MET A 539 17.73 7.63 -5.91
CA MET A 539 16.74 8.68 -5.61
C MET A 539 15.57 8.08 -4.84
N PRO A 540 15.35 8.38 -3.55
CA PRO A 540 14.33 7.69 -2.76
C PRO A 540 12.89 7.93 -3.22
N HIS A 541 12.51 9.17 -3.47
CA HIS A 541 11.11 9.53 -3.74
C HIS A 541 10.96 10.36 -5.02
N PRO A 542 11.26 9.80 -6.20
CA PRO A 542 11.25 10.55 -7.46
C PRO A 542 9.86 11.13 -7.77
N ARG A 543 9.84 12.30 -8.42
CA ARG A 543 8.65 13.07 -8.82
C ARG A 543 7.68 13.46 -7.69
N THR A 544 8.06 13.29 -6.42
CA THR A 544 7.25 13.72 -5.27
C THR A 544 8.13 14.39 -4.21
N LYS A 545 7.51 14.99 -3.17
CA LYS A 545 8.17 15.77 -2.11
C LYS A 545 9.21 16.76 -2.69
N GLY A 546 10.37 16.86 -2.04
CA GLY A 546 11.52 17.66 -2.46
C GLY A 546 12.23 17.17 -3.73
N SER A 547 11.77 16.06 -4.32
CA SER A 547 12.26 15.55 -5.61
C SER A 547 11.25 15.74 -6.74
N THR A 548 10.24 16.59 -6.56
CA THR A 548 9.31 16.96 -7.65
C THR A 548 10.09 17.58 -8.82
N GLY A 549 9.86 17.11 -10.05
CA GLY A 549 10.66 17.50 -11.24
C GLY A 549 11.97 16.72 -11.44
N TYR A 550 12.32 15.82 -10.52
CA TYR A 550 13.46 14.91 -10.63
C TYR A 550 12.97 13.45 -10.76
N PRO A 551 13.67 12.58 -11.52
CA PRO A 551 14.98 12.78 -12.13
C PRO A 551 14.98 13.50 -13.48
N ASP A 552 13.84 13.95 -13.99
CA ASP A 552 13.71 14.56 -15.31
C ASP A 552 14.73 15.68 -15.57
N ALA A 553 14.94 16.57 -14.59
CA ALA A 553 15.90 17.67 -14.67
C ALA A 553 17.38 17.24 -14.72
N ILE A 554 17.70 16.03 -14.24
CA ILE A 554 19.08 15.51 -14.17
C ILE A 554 19.32 14.31 -15.09
N LYS A 555 18.33 13.92 -15.90
CA LYS A 555 18.40 12.68 -16.69
C LYS A 555 19.61 12.61 -17.65
N ASP A 556 20.16 13.75 -18.03
CA ASP A 556 21.29 13.90 -18.95
C ASP A 556 22.61 14.27 -18.26
N THR A 557 22.63 14.41 -16.94
CA THR A 557 23.86 14.79 -16.22
C THR A 557 24.85 13.62 -16.12
N PRO A 558 26.17 13.89 -16.00
CA PRO A 558 27.16 12.84 -15.85
C PRO A 558 26.89 11.91 -14.65
N HIS A 559 26.45 12.46 -13.51
CA HIS A 559 26.20 11.67 -12.29
C HIS A 559 24.98 10.76 -12.40
N PHE A 560 23.87 11.21 -12.98
CA PHE A 560 22.69 10.35 -13.14
C PHE A 560 22.93 9.25 -14.17
N LEU A 561 23.68 9.53 -15.23
CA LEU A 561 24.07 8.53 -16.24
C LEU A 561 25.10 7.52 -15.72
N HIS A 562 25.73 7.79 -14.58
CA HIS A 562 26.75 6.95 -13.98
C HIS A 562 26.18 5.63 -13.43
N GLU A 563 26.99 4.58 -13.42
CA GLU A 563 26.60 3.26 -12.91
C GLU A 563 26.40 3.23 -11.39
N ARG A 564 27.03 4.16 -10.66
CA ARG A 564 26.90 4.27 -9.20
C ARG A 564 25.58 4.90 -8.78
N TYR A 565 24.98 5.73 -9.63
CA TYR A 565 23.59 6.17 -9.46
C TYR A 565 22.66 5.06 -9.94
N PHE A 566 22.46 4.02 -9.15
CA PHE A 566 21.99 2.75 -9.68
C PHE A 566 20.47 2.60 -9.75
N GLY A 567 19.69 3.42 -9.06
CA GLY A 567 18.28 3.13 -8.91
C GLY A 567 17.40 4.27 -8.41
N LEU A 568 16.11 3.96 -8.38
CA LEU A 568 15.04 4.83 -7.92
C LEU A 568 14.21 4.11 -6.85
N GLY A 569 13.78 4.86 -5.85
CA GLY A 569 13.04 4.36 -4.71
C GLY A 569 11.54 4.26 -4.99
N TYR A 570 10.99 3.12 -4.60
CA TYR A 570 9.62 2.70 -4.77
C TYR A 570 8.93 2.63 -3.42
N ARG A 571 7.93 3.49 -3.28
CA ARG A 571 6.93 3.51 -2.21
C ARG A 571 5.57 3.57 -2.88
N TRP A 572 4.80 2.49 -2.83
CA TRP A 572 3.50 2.43 -3.51
C TRP A 572 2.49 3.45 -3.01
N GLY A 573 2.51 3.75 -1.70
CA GLY A 573 1.53 4.62 -1.09
C GLY A 573 1.71 6.11 -1.42
N MET A 574 2.84 6.51 -2.02
CA MET A 574 3.07 7.90 -2.46
C MET A 574 2.31 8.12 -3.77
N GLY A 575 1.27 8.95 -3.74
CA GLY A 575 0.42 9.22 -4.91
C GLY A 575 -0.52 8.08 -5.31
N ILE A 576 -0.83 7.16 -4.38
CA ILE A 576 -1.68 6.00 -4.66
C ILE A 576 -3.08 6.43 -5.13
N ASP A 577 -3.60 5.74 -6.14
CA ASP A 577 -4.94 5.91 -6.69
C ASP A 577 -5.66 4.58 -6.61
N ALA A 578 -6.91 4.56 -6.13
CA ALA A 578 -7.60 3.28 -5.93
C ALA A 578 -8.04 2.64 -7.25
N SER A 579 -7.82 3.30 -8.41
CA SER A 579 -7.98 2.69 -9.73
C SER A 579 -6.74 1.94 -10.22
N GLU A 580 -5.63 1.93 -9.50
CA GLU A 580 -4.45 1.16 -9.88
C GLU A 580 -4.69 -0.35 -9.78
N SER A 581 -4.18 -1.10 -10.76
CA SER A 581 -4.13 -2.57 -10.73
C SER A 581 -2.76 -3.09 -10.30
N ARG A 582 -1.76 -2.21 -10.23
CA ARG A 582 -0.41 -2.46 -9.75
C ARG A 582 -0.09 -1.42 -8.69
N LEU A 583 0.50 -1.81 -7.57
CA LEU A 583 0.94 -0.84 -6.57
C LEU A 583 1.95 0.16 -7.22
N GLY A 584 1.66 1.45 -7.16
CA GLY A 584 2.51 2.52 -7.74
C GLY A 584 2.51 2.58 -9.27
N GLU A 585 1.42 2.13 -9.91
CA GLU A 585 1.25 2.08 -11.36
C GLU A 585 1.49 3.44 -12.05
N TYR A 586 0.84 4.50 -11.56
CA TYR A 586 0.87 5.80 -12.21
C TYR A 586 2.15 6.58 -11.91
N ARG A 587 2.55 6.67 -10.63
CA ARG A 587 3.70 7.48 -10.23
C ARG A 587 5.02 6.83 -10.57
N PHE A 588 5.24 5.61 -10.07
CA PHE A 588 6.57 5.01 -10.05
C PHE A 588 6.83 4.07 -11.23
N ILE A 589 5.96 3.08 -11.47
CA ILE A 589 6.24 2.03 -12.47
C ILE A 589 6.39 2.64 -13.86
N ALA A 590 5.52 3.59 -14.23
CA ALA A 590 5.63 4.31 -15.49
C ALA A 590 6.97 5.07 -15.63
N LEU A 591 7.37 5.80 -14.59
CA LEU A 591 8.67 6.49 -14.55
C LEU A 591 9.84 5.52 -14.65
N TRP A 592 9.79 4.40 -13.93
CA TRP A 592 10.88 3.44 -13.89
C TRP A 592 11.12 2.79 -15.26
N ASP A 593 10.04 2.45 -15.96
CA ASP A 593 10.11 1.96 -17.33
C ASP A 593 10.66 3.02 -18.29
N GLU A 594 10.19 4.27 -18.16
CA GLU A 594 10.65 5.42 -18.94
C GLU A 594 12.15 5.68 -18.74
N VAL A 595 12.63 5.67 -17.50
CA VAL A 595 14.04 5.86 -17.16
C VAL A 595 14.91 4.79 -17.81
N ASN A 596 14.46 3.53 -17.83
CA ASN A 596 15.21 2.46 -18.50
C ASN A 596 15.25 2.61 -20.03
N ASN A 597 14.23 3.20 -20.64
CA ASN A 597 14.32 3.64 -22.04
C ASN A 597 15.36 4.77 -22.20
N TRP A 598 15.37 5.78 -21.32
CA TRP A 598 16.39 6.83 -21.36
C TRP A 598 17.83 6.27 -21.26
N MET A 599 18.05 5.32 -20.35
CA MET A 599 19.37 4.70 -20.15
C MET A 599 19.80 3.89 -21.37
N THR A 600 18.92 3.04 -21.90
CA THR A 600 19.25 2.21 -23.07
C THR A 600 19.42 3.01 -24.35
N ALA A 601 18.70 4.12 -24.52
CA ALA A 601 18.92 5.07 -25.61
C ALA A 601 20.33 5.68 -25.59
N ARG A 602 20.93 5.84 -24.40
CA ARG A 602 22.27 6.39 -24.19
C ARG A 602 23.35 5.32 -24.01
N ASN A 603 23.03 4.05 -24.25
CA ASN A 603 23.92 2.91 -24.00
C ASN A 603 24.46 2.86 -22.55
N ARG A 604 23.67 3.30 -21.57
CA ARG A 604 24.04 3.33 -20.15
C ARG A 604 23.43 2.16 -19.37
N PRO A 605 23.96 1.82 -18.18
CA PRO A 605 23.37 0.82 -17.31
C PRO A 605 21.92 1.14 -16.96
N LEU A 606 21.10 0.09 -16.85
CA LEU A 606 19.72 0.18 -16.40
C LEU A 606 19.66 0.72 -14.97
N LYS A 607 18.53 1.33 -14.61
CA LYS A 607 18.24 1.74 -13.23
C LYS A 607 17.33 0.71 -12.58
N HIS A 608 17.69 0.28 -11.38
CA HIS A 608 16.92 -0.68 -10.59
C HIS A 608 15.84 0.01 -9.76
N VAL A 609 14.80 -0.74 -9.40
CA VAL A 609 13.83 -0.32 -8.39
C VAL A 609 14.34 -0.73 -7.01
N MET A 610 14.24 0.17 -6.03
CA MET A 610 14.55 -0.11 -4.63
C MET A 610 13.30 0.15 -3.78
N ALA A 611 12.82 -0.84 -3.05
CA ALA A 611 11.76 -0.62 -2.07
C ALA A 611 12.26 0.28 -0.92
N ILE A 612 11.48 1.31 -0.59
CA ILE A 612 11.76 2.29 0.48
C ILE A 612 10.58 2.40 1.48
N SER A 613 10.86 2.80 2.73
CA SER A 613 9.83 3.02 3.76
C SER A 613 9.36 4.47 3.87
N GLU A 614 10.27 5.44 3.96
CA GLU A 614 10.00 6.86 4.32
C GLU A 614 9.50 7.06 5.76
N THR A 615 9.52 6.01 6.59
CA THR A 615 8.91 6.09 7.92
C THR A 615 9.88 6.64 8.95
N ARG A 616 9.31 7.33 9.93
CA ARG A 616 9.96 8.20 10.88
C ARG A 616 9.63 7.78 12.29
N SER A 617 10.66 7.62 13.09
CA SER A 617 10.61 7.38 14.53
C SER A 617 11.60 8.27 15.30
N ASP A 618 12.10 9.30 14.61
CA ASP A 618 13.05 10.31 15.08
C ASP A 618 12.38 11.50 15.78
N TYR A 619 11.04 11.58 15.77
CA TYR A 619 10.26 12.57 16.52
C TYR A 619 9.73 11.99 17.84
N GLY A 620 9.88 12.78 18.90
CA GLY A 620 9.49 12.38 20.25
C GLY A 620 10.32 11.20 20.77
N GLU A 621 9.77 10.51 21.78
CA GLU A 621 10.45 9.41 22.50
C GLU A 621 9.84 8.03 22.21
N ARG A 622 8.72 7.98 21.50
CA ARG A 622 7.91 6.76 21.28
C ARG A 622 8.68 5.67 20.50
N GLY A 623 9.51 6.09 19.54
CA GLY A 623 10.13 5.16 18.61
C GLY A 623 9.10 4.38 17.79
N LYS A 624 9.42 3.11 17.51
CA LYS A 624 8.57 2.19 16.74
C LYS A 624 8.19 0.96 17.59
N PRO A 625 7.01 0.95 18.22
CA PRO A 625 6.52 -0.23 18.93
C PRO A 625 6.22 -1.41 17.98
N PRO A 626 6.35 -2.68 18.44
CA PRO A 626 6.09 -3.87 17.62
C PRO A 626 4.64 -4.09 17.14
N TYR A 627 3.71 -3.22 17.56
CA TYR A 627 2.30 -3.26 17.15
C TYR A 627 1.95 -2.18 16.10
N ASP A 628 2.93 -1.38 15.68
CA ASP A 628 2.80 -0.52 14.50
C ASP A 628 2.77 -1.34 13.22
N ASP A 629 2.14 -0.79 12.19
CA ASP A 629 1.84 -1.53 10.97
C ASP A 629 2.99 -1.51 9.95
N ILE A 630 4.14 -2.01 10.38
CA ILE A 630 5.37 -2.04 9.58
C ILE A 630 5.18 -2.90 8.33
N TYR A 631 4.50 -4.04 8.49
CA TYR A 631 4.27 -4.99 7.40
C TYR A 631 3.35 -4.40 6.32
N GLY A 632 2.15 -3.95 6.68
CA GLY A 632 1.16 -3.49 5.71
C GLY A 632 1.59 -2.22 4.98
N MET A 633 2.39 -1.38 5.64
CA MET A 633 2.76 -0.09 5.06
C MET A 633 3.99 -0.15 4.17
N SER A 634 4.89 -1.13 4.31
CA SER A 634 6.22 -1.06 3.69
C SER A 634 6.59 -2.16 2.69
N PRO A 635 7.04 -1.81 1.45
CA PRO A 635 7.65 -2.77 0.56
C PRO A 635 9.01 -3.21 1.11
N VAL A 636 9.47 -4.38 0.70
CA VAL A 636 10.81 -4.90 1.02
C VAL A 636 11.55 -5.35 -0.21
N ASN A 637 12.88 -5.43 -0.07
CA ASN A 637 13.78 -5.99 -1.07
C ASN A 637 14.25 -7.37 -0.60
N TYR A 638 14.05 -8.40 -1.41
CA TYR A 638 14.67 -9.71 -1.17
C TYR A 638 16.02 -9.75 -1.89
N VAL A 639 17.09 -9.51 -1.14
CA VAL A 639 18.46 -9.38 -1.66
C VAL A 639 19.13 -10.75 -1.66
N LYS A 640 19.66 -11.18 -2.82
CA LYS A 640 20.24 -12.52 -2.98
C LYS A 640 21.64 -12.61 -2.38
N ILE A 641 21.69 -12.86 -1.07
CA ILE A 641 22.91 -13.13 -0.30
C ILE A 641 22.63 -14.24 0.73
N ASP A 642 23.63 -15.09 0.98
CA ASP A 642 23.45 -16.27 1.85
C ASP A 642 23.43 -15.93 3.35
N ARG A 643 24.19 -14.90 3.75
CA ARG A 643 24.37 -14.48 5.14
C ARG A 643 24.22 -12.97 5.29
N VAL A 644 23.88 -12.55 6.50
CA VAL A 644 23.85 -11.14 6.88
C VAL A 644 25.30 -10.63 6.96
N PRO A 645 25.65 -9.50 6.31
CA PRO A 645 26.98 -8.89 6.40
C PRO A 645 27.18 -8.17 7.76
N THR A 646 28.36 -7.61 7.96
CA THR A 646 28.64 -6.71 9.10
C THR A 646 28.60 -5.25 8.64
N VAL A 647 28.56 -4.32 9.61
CA VAL A 647 28.70 -2.88 9.32
C VAL A 647 30.01 -2.57 8.60
N ASP A 648 31.07 -3.34 8.89
CA ASP A 648 32.42 -3.13 8.34
C ASP A 648 32.60 -3.67 6.91
N ASP A 649 31.73 -4.58 6.46
CA ASP A 649 31.70 -5.08 5.09
C ASP A 649 30.28 -5.40 4.62
N MET A 650 29.65 -4.39 4.04
CA MET A 650 28.36 -4.44 3.34
C MET A 650 28.52 -4.63 1.83
N SER A 651 29.73 -4.92 1.33
CA SER A 651 30.01 -5.13 -0.09
C SER A 651 29.11 -6.22 -0.74
N PRO A 652 28.73 -7.31 -0.05
CA PRO A 652 27.77 -8.28 -0.61
C PRO A 652 26.41 -7.67 -0.96
N VAL A 653 25.90 -6.74 -0.13
CA VAL A 653 24.64 -6.02 -0.39
C VAL A 653 24.81 -5.11 -1.59
N ILE A 654 25.87 -4.30 -1.60
CA ILE A 654 26.17 -3.38 -2.72
C ILE A 654 26.30 -4.13 -4.04
N LYS A 655 27.01 -5.26 -4.04
CA LYS A 655 27.16 -6.12 -5.21
C LYS A 655 25.82 -6.62 -5.72
N ALA A 656 25.01 -7.22 -4.84
CA ALA A 656 23.70 -7.77 -5.21
C ALA A 656 22.75 -6.68 -5.76
N LEU A 657 22.75 -5.49 -5.15
CA LEU A 657 21.96 -4.35 -5.62
C LEU A 657 22.43 -3.84 -6.99
N LYS A 658 23.75 -3.67 -7.19
CA LYS A 658 24.33 -3.22 -8.48
C LYS A 658 24.01 -4.21 -9.60
N GLU A 659 24.10 -5.51 -9.33
CA GLU A 659 23.85 -6.59 -10.29
C GLU A 659 22.35 -6.85 -10.55
N GLY A 660 21.45 -6.21 -9.79
CA GLY A 660 20.02 -6.48 -9.88
C GLY A 660 19.62 -7.86 -9.33
N ALA A 661 20.47 -8.46 -8.50
CA ALA A 661 20.26 -9.78 -7.87
C ALA A 661 19.31 -9.67 -6.66
N PHE A 662 18.13 -9.11 -6.88
CA PHE A 662 17.08 -8.95 -5.88
C PHE A 662 15.73 -8.75 -6.56
N PHE A 663 14.65 -8.84 -5.80
CA PHE A 663 13.32 -8.42 -6.26
C PHE A 663 12.63 -7.59 -5.17
N VAL A 664 11.70 -6.74 -5.61
CA VAL A 664 10.84 -5.96 -4.72
C VAL A 664 9.52 -6.68 -4.57
N THR A 665 8.98 -6.72 -3.36
CA THR A 665 7.68 -7.32 -3.07
C THR A 665 6.97 -6.64 -1.90
N SER A 666 5.66 -6.78 -1.87
CA SER A 666 4.83 -6.52 -0.69
C SER A 666 4.84 -7.67 0.33
N GLY A 667 5.23 -8.89 -0.06
CA GLY A 667 5.41 -10.05 0.83
C GLY A 667 4.53 -11.26 0.50
N GLU A 668 3.37 -11.04 -0.11
CA GLU A 668 2.41 -12.11 -0.46
C GLU A 668 2.76 -12.81 -1.76
N VAL A 669 3.36 -12.09 -2.71
CA VAL A 669 3.80 -12.62 -4.00
C VAL A 669 5.34 -12.64 -3.99
N LEU A 670 5.94 -13.79 -4.28
CA LEU A 670 7.40 -13.96 -4.22
C LEU A 670 7.93 -14.46 -5.57
N ILE A 671 8.95 -13.79 -6.11
CA ILE A 671 9.63 -14.20 -7.35
C ILE A 671 10.98 -14.81 -6.98
N THR A 672 11.04 -16.13 -6.81
CA THR A 672 12.26 -16.80 -6.36
C THR A 672 13.32 -16.95 -7.45
N SER A 673 12.88 -16.85 -8.72
CA SER A 673 13.74 -16.91 -9.91
C SER A 673 13.07 -16.16 -11.06
N PHE A 674 13.87 -15.44 -11.86
CA PHE A 674 13.47 -14.79 -13.11
C PHE A 674 14.67 -14.79 -14.07
N ALA A 675 14.50 -15.36 -15.26
CA ALA A 675 15.57 -15.44 -16.25
C ALA A 675 15.02 -15.49 -17.68
N LEU A 676 15.85 -15.05 -18.63
CA LEU A 676 15.70 -15.39 -20.04
C LEU A 676 16.51 -16.66 -20.33
N THR A 677 15.85 -17.65 -20.94
CA THR A 677 16.44 -18.93 -21.32
C THR A 677 16.25 -19.18 -22.82
N GLY A 678 17.05 -20.06 -23.42
CA GLY A 678 17.03 -20.32 -24.87
C GLY A 678 17.77 -19.26 -25.69
N THR A 679 17.77 -19.44 -27.01
CA THR A 679 18.47 -18.58 -27.99
C THR A 679 17.55 -18.28 -29.19
N GLY A 680 17.82 -17.17 -29.90
CA GLY A 680 17.05 -16.77 -31.09
C GLY A 680 15.54 -16.71 -30.87
N GLU A 681 14.76 -17.21 -31.82
CA GLU A 681 13.29 -17.28 -31.76
C GLU A 681 12.74 -18.24 -30.69
N GLN A 682 13.58 -19.11 -30.12
CA GLN A 682 13.20 -20.05 -29.06
C GLN A 682 13.41 -19.47 -27.64
N ARG A 683 13.71 -18.18 -27.53
CA ARG A 683 13.93 -17.52 -26.25
C ARG A 683 12.63 -17.48 -25.43
N ARG A 684 12.76 -17.78 -24.15
CA ARG A 684 11.65 -17.87 -23.19
C ARG A 684 12.01 -17.14 -21.91
N LEU A 685 11.04 -16.42 -21.39
CA LEU A 685 11.10 -15.89 -20.04
C LEU A 685 10.59 -16.94 -19.07
N THR A 686 11.40 -17.32 -18.10
CA THR A 686 11.02 -18.21 -17.01
C THR A 686 10.98 -17.48 -15.69
N ALA A 687 9.92 -17.69 -14.91
CA ALA A 687 9.78 -17.13 -13.57
C ALA A 687 9.14 -18.14 -12.61
N ASP A 688 9.76 -18.33 -11.44
CA ASP A 688 9.19 -19.13 -10.35
C ASP A 688 8.48 -18.20 -9.37
N VAL A 689 7.16 -18.31 -9.29
CA VAL A 689 6.31 -17.42 -8.48
C VAL A 689 5.56 -18.23 -7.44
N GLU A 690 5.53 -17.73 -6.21
CA GLU A 690 4.69 -18.21 -5.09
C GLU A 690 3.76 -17.08 -4.65
N TRP A 691 2.53 -17.40 -4.24
CA TRP A 691 1.54 -16.41 -3.79
C TRP A 691 0.61 -16.94 -2.69
N THR A 692 0.05 -16.04 -1.88
CA THR A 692 -0.95 -16.37 -0.85
C THR A 692 -2.38 -16.07 -1.29
N PHE A 693 -2.68 -14.85 -1.76
CA PHE A 693 -3.98 -14.51 -2.35
C PHE A 693 -4.10 -15.06 -3.78
N PRO A 694 -5.30 -15.33 -4.30
CA PRO A 694 -5.47 -15.75 -5.68
C PRO A 694 -4.75 -14.80 -6.66
N LEU A 695 -3.84 -15.34 -7.47
CA LEU A 695 -3.03 -14.54 -8.40
C LEU A 695 -3.90 -13.98 -9.53
N ASP A 696 -3.83 -12.68 -9.81
CA ASP A 696 -4.66 -12.01 -10.81
C ASP A 696 -4.06 -12.09 -12.21
N PHE A 697 -2.80 -11.66 -12.34
CA PHE A 697 -2.06 -11.77 -13.57
C PHE A 697 -0.55 -11.76 -13.33
N VAL A 698 0.18 -12.27 -14.31
CA VAL A 698 1.62 -12.01 -14.45
C VAL A 698 1.85 -11.17 -15.69
N GLU A 699 2.95 -10.45 -15.74
CA GLU A 699 3.28 -9.63 -16.90
C GLU A 699 4.76 -9.65 -17.23
N VAL A 700 5.02 -9.56 -18.53
CA VAL A 700 6.33 -9.28 -19.10
C VAL A 700 6.29 -7.87 -19.65
N VAL A 701 7.23 -7.03 -19.23
CA VAL A 701 7.34 -5.63 -19.65
C VAL A 701 8.70 -5.43 -20.29
N TRP A 702 8.76 -4.75 -21.43
CA TRP A 702 10.01 -4.48 -22.15
C TRP A 702 9.98 -3.10 -22.78
N GLY A 703 11.15 -2.59 -23.14
CA GLY A 703 11.27 -1.35 -23.89
C GLY A 703 12.28 -1.45 -25.02
N ASP A 704 12.11 -0.61 -26.03
CA ASP A 704 12.96 -0.49 -27.22
C ASP A 704 13.96 0.70 -27.12
N GLY A 705 13.97 1.39 -25.98
CA GLY A 705 14.74 2.62 -25.76
C GLY A 705 13.96 3.91 -26.01
N VAL A 706 12.70 3.81 -26.45
CA VAL A 706 11.79 4.93 -26.66
C VAL A 706 10.43 4.64 -26.00
N GLN A 707 9.82 3.52 -26.36
CA GLN A 707 8.52 3.08 -25.88
C GLN A 707 8.63 1.87 -24.96
N THR A 708 7.64 1.73 -24.09
CA THR A 708 7.47 0.58 -23.21
C THR A 708 6.24 -0.19 -23.64
N HIS A 709 6.39 -1.51 -23.72
CA HIS A 709 5.33 -2.44 -24.06
C HIS A 709 5.18 -3.49 -22.97
N ARG A 710 4.02 -4.15 -22.94
CA ARG A 710 3.75 -5.21 -21.98
C ARG A 710 2.87 -6.30 -22.57
N ASN A 711 3.05 -7.50 -22.04
CA ASN A 711 2.15 -8.62 -22.24
C ASN A 711 1.61 -9.05 -20.87
N VAL A 712 0.29 -8.90 -20.68
CA VAL A 712 -0.40 -9.27 -19.45
C VAL A 712 -1.07 -10.62 -19.64
N ILE A 713 -0.73 -11.58 -18.78
CA ILE A 713 -1.21 -12.95 -18.85
C ILE A 713 -2.13 -13.18 -17.64
N PRO A 714 -3.45 -13.36 -17.86
CA PRO A 714 -4.36 -13.60 -16.75
C PRO A 714 -4.05 -14.96 -16.10
N THR A 715 -4.18 -14.99 -14.76
CA THR A 715 -3.97 -16.21 -13.95
C THR A 715 -5.20 -16.52 -13.10
N THR A 716 -6.36 -16.09 -13.56
CA THR A 716 -7.65 -16.18 -12.86
C THR A 716 -8.08 -17.62 -12.53
N ASP A 717 -7.46 -18.61 -13.16
CA ASP A 717 -7.63 -20.05 -12.91
C ASP A 717 -6.87 -20.57 -11.68
N LEU A 718 -5.87 -19.82 -11.19
CA LEU A 718 -4.99 -20.27 -10.12
C LEU A 718 -5.62 -20.04 -8.72
N PRO A 719 -5.63 -21.06 -7.84
CA PRO A 719 -6.15 -20.95 -6.48
C PRO A 719 -5.20 -20.13 -5.58
N PRO A 720 -5.64 -19.69 -4.38
CA PRO A 720 -4.75 -19.11 -3.38
C PRO A 720 -3.70 -20.12 -2.88
N PHE A 721 -2.67 -19.64 -2.18
CA PHE A 721 -1.59 -20.44 -1.58
C PHE A 721 -0.88 -21.35 -2.60
N GLY A 722 -0.56 -20.81 -3.77
CA GLY A 722 -0.01 -21.56 -4.90
C GLY A 722 1.45 -21.24 -5.20
N LYS A 723 2.07 -22.12 -5.99
CA LYS A 723 3.38 -21.89 -6.62
C LYS A 723 3.35 -22.41 -8.05
N LYS A 724 3.95 -21.67 -8.99
CA LYS A 724 4.02 -22.05 -10.39
C LYS A 724 5.28 -21.52 -11.05
N ARG A 725 5.86 -22.35 -11.93
CA ARG A 725 6.83 -21.90 -12.92
C ARG A 725 6.09 -21.40 -14.16
N PHE A 726 6.25 -20.12 -14.47
CA PHE A 726 5.79 -19.54 -15.72
C PHE A 726 6.89 -19.68 -16.77
N THR A 727 6.49 -20.07 -17.99
CA THR A 727 7.36 -20.14 -19.16
C THR A 727 6.66 -19.43 -20.30
N ILE A 728 7.16 -18.25 -20.66
CA ILE A 728 6.49 -17.31 -21.57
C ILE A 728 7.38 -17.15 -22.81
N PRO A 729 6.87 -17.43 -24.03
CA PRO A 729 7.60 -17.12 -25.26
C PRO A 729 7.99 -15.63 -25.30
N PHE A 730 9.24 -15.35 -25.65
CA PHE A 730 9.75 -13.98 -25.68
C PHE A 730 10.68 -13.78 -26.87
N ASP A 731 10.18 -13.15 -27.91
CA ASP A 731 10.99 -12.67 -29.02
C ASP A 731 11.77 -11.42 -28.56
N PRO A 732 13.12 -11.39 -28.59
CA PRO A 732 13.89 -10.22 -28.20
C PRO A 732 14.05 -9.17 -29.32
N THR A 733 13.59 -9.43 -30.54
CA THR A 733 13.82 -8.56 -31.71
C THR A 733 13.33 -7.13 -31.45
N GLY A 734 14.22 -6.16 -31.66
CA GLY A 734 13.96 -4.73 -31.46
C GLY A 734 13.89 -4.26 -30.01
N LYS A 735 14.03 -5.15 -29.03
CA LYS A 735 13.86 -4.86 -27.59
C LYS A 735 15.23 -4.67 -26.94
N LYS A 736 15.35 -3.72 -26.00
CA LYS A 736 16.60 -3.36 -25.32
C LYS A 736 16.67 -3.77 -23.85
N TRP A 737 15.54 -3.94 -23.20
CA TRP A 737 15.46 -4.42 -21.82
C TRP A 737 14.12 -5.13 -21.57
N VAL A 738 14.07 -6.01 -20.58
CA VAL A 738 12.85 -6.73 -20.17
C VAL A 738 12.82 -6.95 -18.66
N ARG A 739 11.62 -6.94 -18.06
CA ARG A 739 11.37 -7.32 -16.66
C ARG A 739 10.10 -8.15 -16.54
N PHE A 740 9.95 -8.80 -15.39
CA PHE A 740 8.78 -9.60 -15.04
C PHE A 740 8.14 -9.09 -13.74
N ALA A 741 6.82 -9.14 -13.66
CA ALA A 741 6.07 -8.85 -12.45
C ALA A 741 4.87 -9.79 -12.29
N ALA A 742 4.39 -9.93 -11.06
CA ALA A 742 3.24 -10.74 -10.71
C ALA A 742 2.37 -10.01 -9.68
N TRP A 743 1.05 -10.07 -9.86
CA TRP A 743 0.08 -9.30 -9.08
C TRP A 743 -1.12 -10.17 -8.68
N ASP A 744 -1.60 -10.01 -7.45
CA ASP A 744 -2.76 -10.73 -6.92
C ASP A 744 -4.02 -9.85 -6.80
N VAL A 745 -5.12 -10.47 -6.37
CA VAL A 745 -6.43 -9.79 -6.24
C VAL A 745 -6.52 -8.79 -5.08
N ALA A 746 -5.54 -8.74 -4.19
CA ALA A 746 -5.41 -7.71 -3.18
C ALA A 746 -4.51 -6.55 -3.65
N THR A 747 -4.10 -6.57 -4.93
CA THR A 747 -3.15 -5.63 -5.54
C THR A 747 -1.73 -5.81 -5.04
N ASN A 748 -1.46 -6.84 -4.23
CA ASN A 748 -0.11 -7.16 -3.80
C ASN A 748 0.70 -7.62 -5.02
N GLY A 749 2.02 -7.47 -4.95
CA GLY A 749 2.82 -7.90 -6.07
C GLY A 749 4.32 -7.90 -5.83
N ALA A 750 5.00 -8.47 -6.81
CA ALA A 750 6.44 -8.52 -6.87
C ALA A 750 6.96 -8.14 -8.26
N MET A 751 8.13 -7.52 -8.28
CA MET A 751 8.81 -7.05 -9.49
C MET A 751 10.27 -7.50 -9.48
N GLY A 752 10.67 -8.19 -10.54
CA GLY A 752 12.08 -8.47 -10.83
C GLY A 752 12.78 -7.26 -11.46
N GLN A 753 14.08 -7.14 -11.24
CA GLN A 753 14.87 -6.07 -11.85
C GLN A 753 14.99 -6.23 -13.37
N PRO A 754 15.07 -5.12 -14.14
CA PRO A 754 15.14 -5.18 -15.57
C PRO A 754 16.48 -5.78 -16.02
N GLN A 755 16.40 -6.70 -16.98
CA GLN A 755 17.55 -7.31 -17.62
C GLN A 755 17.77 -6.63 -18.96
N ARG A 756 19.03 -6.26 -19.22
CA ARG A 756 19.42 -5.73 -20.52
C ARG A 756 19.39 -6.84 -21.56
N LEU A 757 18.89 -6.52 -22.74
CA LEU A 757 18.92 -7.41 -23.90
C LEU A 757 20.12 -7.00 -24.75
N GLU A 758 21.06 -7.93 -24.95
CA GLU A 758 22.13 -7.72 -25.90
C GLU A 758 21.55 -7.62 -27.32
N PRO A 759 22.10 -6.74 -28.18
CA PRO A 759 21.73 -6.71 -29.59
C PRO A 759 21.94 -8.09 -30.21
N ASP A 760 21.01 -8.54 -31.05
CA ASP A 760 21.19 -9.78 -31.79
C ASP A 760 22.48 -9.65 -32.63
N PRO A 761 23.49 -10.54 -32.46
CA PRO A 761 24.73 -10.51 -33.22
C PRO A 761 24.51 -10.44 -34.74
N THR A 762 23.35 -10.87 -35.23
CA THR A 762 22.98 -10.89 -36.65
C THR A 762 22.51 -9.55 -37.23
N THR A 763 22.31 -8.52 -36.39
CA THR A 763 21.87 -7.17 -36.84
C THR A 763 23.02 -6.18 -37.07
N ARG A 764 24.28 -6.62 -36.99
CA ARG A 764 25.41 -5.87 -37.56
C ARG A 764 25.52 -6.19 -39.06
N GLN A 765 24.76 -5.47 -39.88
CA GLN A 765 25.05 -5.31 -41.31
C GLN A 765 25.59 -3.90 -41.55
#